data_AF-A0A2E8PXP4-F1
#
_entry.id   AF-A0A2E8PXP4-F1
#
_cell.length_a   1.000
_cell.length_b   1.000
_cell.length_c   1.000
_cell.angle_alpha   90.00
_cell.angle_beta   90.00
_cell.angle_gamma   90.00
#
_symmetry.space_group_name_H-M   'P 1'
#
loop_
_entity.id
_entity.type
_entity.pdbx_description
1 polymer ?
#
loop_
_entity_poly.entity_id
_entity_poly.type
_entity_poly.pdbx_seq_one_letter_code
_entity_poly.pdbx_strand_id
1 'polypeptide(L)'
;MPVPGSMTVSSAKDLKPTMRILFTCMKILCLPQSRPVGSEKRSCWIQEGISRPSPTLTVKQLGMAGPPEAARYADDIRSAGHVMEEVFRRKPYLQFLRGKSSPDYSLIEARDGSMIPARGGKALCSSYGPEKEARRILSGSQGLKRTQILVILGAGNPEIFRATESLVPGQICAVLDHRLDLGGFYIQTLMNDSRPEKVARDESPHSPGQSDASADGTGKGSESGDLNPDPTLPDSIIEESHPQGHAAKVRSDTAQTAGSRLIPQSESPDRSPSPGPALPAFQSYLNTPGCHVFFGEETLVSLEHYLEGLPAENFQGIRFLKHRASVDQAPEFYEFAEARMRGILQSRMSDLLTRFEFEPLWLRNTLINSKHASSHHEPENLIYWQDRWKDRPALLISAGPGLTESLDWIARYQHQFFILACDTALKPLLRAGIRPHGIHILDAQKQTLLHFLNEDLSDMVIFADLVCHPALPLHLAPAGWVFSSTARLIYRPDGSTEELKTPGTDLLESMCGAQGKLQSGGSVATSAFDLLRFLGFRTIYFAGQDLAWTFRQLHALNTHHYERWNFMVSRTLSLETINERVMQKRDLVPVPSVDGKSIPGDFILSLYRSWFEQSIESLKHEDPVKCINLSRSGSQIEGMQNLRIENPDALPEMAKNPAMTATDSTSAANASRVTNGTNAELRTELLEAFKDARKRDESNTPLLQSIYQSLLDLLYGEATATEAEVVWQRYPELRALIRRTEVYISRNQEKLSEERASSVYRTNLKKSLTQFLRFINRYI
;
A
#
# COMPACT_ATOMS: atom_id res chain seq x y z
N MET A 1 13.22 51.11 -8.54
CA MET A 1 13.22 50.43 -9.84
C MET A 1 12.77 48.99 -9.63
N PRO A 2 11.73 48.48 -10.32
CA PRO A 2 11.31 47.10 -10.15
C PRO A 2 12.22 46.14 -10.92
N VAL A 3 12.55 45.00 -10.29
CA VAL A 3 13.38 43.92 -10.85
C VAL A 3 12.50 42.99 -11.71
N PRO A 4 12.93 42.54 -12.90
CA PRO A 4 12.13 41.63 -13.72
C PRO A 4 12.05 40.24 -13.05
N GLY A 5 10.82 39.78 -12.74
CA GLY A 5 10.56 38.37 -12.38
C GLY A 5 9.91 38.09 -11.03
N SER A 6 9.60 39.09 -10.19
CA SER A 6 8.85 38.87 -8.94
C SER A 6 7.34 39.01 -9.17
N MET A 7 6.57 37.92 -9.09
CA MET A 7 5.14 38.00 -8.80
C MET A 7 4.93 38.01 -7.28
N THR A 8 4.68 39.17 -6.71
CA THR A 8 4.03 39.29 -5.40
C THR A 8 2.54 39.03 -5.59
N VAL A 9 2.05 37.89 -5.09
CA VAL A 9 0.62 37.54 -5.10
C VAL A 9 0.02 38.01 -3.78
N SER A 10 -0.76 39.10 -3.83
CA SER A 10 -1.42 39.70 -2.67
C SER A 10 -2.74 39.02 -2.30
N SER A 11 -3.33 38.19 -3.18
CA SER A 11 -4.52 37.41 -2.84
C SER A 11 -4.62 36.07 -3.58
N ALA A 12 -5.42 35.13 -3.04
CA ALA A 12 -5.69 33.84 -3.68
C ALA A 12 -6.29 33.96 -5.11
N LYS A 13 -6.78 35.15 -5.50
CA LYS A 13 -7.25 35.45 -6.86
C LYS A 13 -6.14 35.70 -7.89
N ASP A 14 -4.88 35.62 -7.51
CA ASP A 14 -3.75 35.78 -8.46
C ASP A 14 -2.96 34.47 -8.69
N LEU A 15 -3.37 33.37 -8.03
CA LEU A 15 -2.83 32.02 -8.27
C LEU A 15 -3.38 31.44 -9.59
N LYS A 16 -2.55 30.69 -10.33
CA LYS A 16 -3.01 29.89 -11.49
C LYS A 16 -4.18 28.97 -11.07
N PRO A 17 -5.19 28.73 -11.93
CA PRO A 17 -6.36 27.92 -11.59
C PRO A 17 -6.02 26.54 -11.00
N THR A 18 -4.96 25.90 -11.48
CA THR A 18 -4.43 24.62 -10.98
C THR A 18 -3.93 24.68 -9.53
N MET A 19 -3.26 25.76 -9.13
CA MET A 19 -2.81 25.96 -7.74
C MET A 19 -3.97 26.25 -6.80
N ARG A 20 -5.03 26.94 -7.28
CA ARG A 20 -6.25 27.15 -6.48
C ARG A 20 -6.99 25.85 -6.24
N ILE A 21 -7.04 24.97 -7.23
CA ILE A 21 -7.65 23.64 -7.08
C ILE A 21 -6.84 22.81 -6.07
N LEU A 22 -5.51 22.82 -6.14
CA LEU A 22 -4.64 22.13 -5.17
C LEU A 22 -4.89 22.63 -3.73
N PHE A 23 -4.91 23.96 -3.53
CA PHE A 23 -5.18 24.58 -2.22
C PHE A 23 -6.61 24.34 -1.72
N THR A 24 -7.59 24.31 -2.62
CA THR A 24 -9.01 24.07 -2.27
C THR A 24 -9.24 22.60 -1.93
N CYS A 25 -8.62 21.67 -2.66
CA CYS A 25 -8.65 20.24 -2.36
C CYS A 25 -7.94 19.93 -1.03
N MET A 26 -6.79 20.58 -0.74
CA MET A 26 -6.13 20.44 0.57
C MET A 26 -7.00 20.98 1.72
N LYS A 27 -7.67 22.13 1.54
CA LYS A 27 -8.60 22.67 2.55
C LYS A 27 -9.84 21.80 2.79
N ILE A 28 -10.35 21.13 1.75
CA ILE A 28 -11.51 20.23 1.86
C ILE A 28 -11.13 18.89 2.51
N LEU A 29 -9.87 18.46 2.39
CA LEU A 29 -9.35 17.22 2.98
C LEU A 29 -8.84 17.38 4.42
N CYS A 30 -8.61 18.60 4.89
CA CYS A 30 -7.96 18.88 6.18
C CYS A 30 -8.83 19.66 7.18
N LEU A 31 -10.15 19.41 7.27
CA LEU A 31 -10.93 19.94 8.39
C LEU A 31 -10.66 19.11 9.66
N PRO A 32 -10.07 19.67 10.73
CA PRO A 32 -10.08 19.04 12.04
C PRO A 32 -11.36 19.44 12.76
N GLN A 33 -12.23 18.49 13.08
CA GLN A 33 -13.21 18.66 14.16
C GLN A 33 -12.89 17.69 15.29
N SER A 34 -11.99 18.10 16.16
CA SER A 34 -12.10 17.98 17.62
C SER A 34 -10.83 18.54 18.27
N ARG A 35 -11.01 19.29 19.36
CA ARG A 35 -9.94 19.87 20.18
C ARG A 35 -9.25 18.74 20.97
N PRO A 36 -7.94 18.87 21.27
CA PRO A 36 -7.27 17.93 22.17
C PRO A 36 -7.80 18.11 23.59
N VAL A 37 -8.34 17.03 24.16
CA VAL A 37 -8.62 16.95 25.60
C VAL A 37 -7.40 16.30 26.26
N GLY A 38 -6.77 17.07 27.15
CA GLY A 38 -6.21 16.58 28.40
C GLY A 38 -5.08 15.56 28.33
N SER A 39 -3.87 16.06 28.54
CA SER A 39 -2.73 15.29 29.06
C SER A 39 -3.11 14.54 30.34
N GLU A 40 -2.84 13.24 30.40
CA GLU A 40 -2.27 12.62 31.60
C GLU A 40 -1.53 11.33 31.26
N LYS A 41 -0.35 11.20 31.88
CA LYS A 41 0.60 10.10 31.74
C LYS A 41 -0.05 8.77 32.11
N ARG A 42 0.18 7.73 31.30
CA ARG A 42 0.55 6.39 31.78
C ARG A 42 1.22 5.61 30.66
N SER A 43 2.54 5.55 30.78
CA SER A 43 3.36 4.44 30.32
C SER A 43 2.74 3.10 30.75
N CYS A 44 2.40 2.24 29.79
CA CYS A 44 2.36 0.81 30.04
C CYS A 44 3.20 0.12 28.96
N TRP A 45 4.27 -0.49 29.45
CA TRP A 45 5.07 -1.46 28.74
C TRP A 45 4.18 -2.64 28.32
N ILE A 46 4.37 -3.13 27.10
CA ILE A 46 4.19 -4.55 26.77
C ILE A 46 5.45 -4.98 26.02
N GLN A 47 6.47 -5.31 26.82
CA GLN A 47 7.47 -6.31 26.47
C GLN A 47 6.88 -7.67 26.87
N GLU A 48 7.20 -8.70 26.08
CA GLU A 48 6.96 -10.14 26.28
C GLU A 48 5.64 -10.73 25.78
N GLY A 49 5.78 -11.66 24.81
CA GLY A 49 4.96 -12.87 24.80
C GLY A 49 3.78 -12.93 23.82
N ILE A 50 3.98 -12.67 22.53
CA ILE A 50 3.11 -13.28 21.50
C ILE A 50 3.96 -14.19 20.63
N SER A 51 4.01 -15.47 21.04
CA SER A 51 4.33 -16.58 20.14
C SER A 51 3.37 -16.51 18.95
N ARG A 52 3.88 -16.15 17.77
CA ARG A 52 3.12 -16.25 16.51
C ARG A 52 2.69 -17.70 16.29
N PRO A 53 1.44 -17.98 15.87
CA PRO A 53 1.17 -19.21 15.15
C PRO A 53 1.67 -19.04 13.71
N SER A 54 2.72 -19.78 13.35
CA SER A 54 2.94 -20.24 11.96
C SER A 54 2.11 -21.54 11.79
N PRO A 55 1.54 -21.82 10.61
CA PRO A 55 2.23 -21.77 9.32
C PRO A 55 1.52 -20.93 8.24
N THR A 56 2.34 -20.20 7.49
CA THR A 56 2.02 -19.67 6.16
C THR A 56 1.67 -20.85 5.25
N LEU A 57 0.43 -20.95 4.79
CA LEU A 57 0.03 -21.95 3.79
C LEU A 57 0.61 -21.54 2.43
N THR A 58 1.44 -22.42 1.85
CA THR A 58 1.98 -22.26 0.50
C THR A 58 0.90 -22.45 -0.59
N VAL A 59 1.08 -21.73 -1.71
CA VAL A 59 0.24 -21.70 -2.94
C VAL A 59 -0.28 -23.06 -3.42
N LYS A 60 0.39 -24.17 -3.10
CA LYS A 60 -0.03 -25.52 -3.49
C LYS A 60 -1.32 -26.01 -2.81
N GLN A 61 -1.77 -25.36 -1.73
CA GLN A 61 -3.03 -25.67 -1.04
C GLN A 61 -4.24 -24.84 -1.55
N LEU A 62 -4.04 -23.94 -2.52
CA LEU A 62 -5.08 -23.03 -3.02
C LEU A 62 -5.77 -23.47 -4.33
N GLY A 63 -5.41 -24.61 -4.91
CA GLY A 63 -6.20 -25.33 -5.93
C GLY A 63 -6.92 -24.48 -6.98
N MET A 64 -6.22 -23.64 -7.75
CA MET A 64 -6.83 -22.81 -8.81
C MET A 64 -6.40 -23.26 -10.21
N ALA A 65 -7.37 -23.71 -11.01
CA ALA A 65 -7.23 -24.02 -12.43
C ALA A 65 -7.32 -22.77 -13.31
N GLY A 66 -6.71 -22.81 -14.50
CA GLY A 66 -6.61 -21.69 -15.45
C GLY A 66 -7.88 -21.42 -16.29
N PRO A 67 -7.88 -20.34 -17.10
CA PRO A 67 -9.07 -19.80 -17.80
C PRO A 67 -9.84 -20.76 -18.73
N PRO A 68 -9.22 -21.74 -19.44
CA PRO A 68 -9.97 -22.61 -20.36
C PRO A 68 -10.75 -23.73 -19.65
N GLU A 69 -10.34 -24.14 -18.44
CA GLU A 69 -11.01 -25.20 -17.67
C GLU A 69 -12.25 -24.67 -16.92
N ALA A 70 -12.28 -23.36 -16.62
CA ALA A 70 -13.40 -22.70 -15.95
C ALA A 70 -14.70 -22.71 -16.78
N ALA A 71 -14.60 -22.80 -18.11
CA ALA A 71 -15.77 -22.79 -18.99
C ALA A 71 -16.48 -24.16 -19.06
N ARG A 72 -15.73 -25.27 -19.02
CA ARG A 72 -16.33 -26.62 -18.97
C ARG A 72 -16.94 -26.94 -17.60
N TYR A 73 -16.36 -26.39 -16.52
CA TYR A 73 -16.87 -26.55 -15.16
C TYR A 73 -18.12 -25.70 -14.86
N ALA A 74 -18.36 -24.64 -15.64
CA ALA A 74 -19.52 -23.76 -15.51
C ALA A 74 -20.85 -24.41 -15.94
N ASP A 75 -20.80 -25.47 -16.76
CA ASP A 75 -22.00 -26.19 -17.18
C ASP A 75 -22.46 -27.23 -16.15
N ASP A 76 -21.55 -27.79 -15.33
CA ASP A 76 -21.90 -28.76 -14.27
C ASP A 76 -22.48 -28.09 -12.99
N ILE A 77 -22.18 -26.81 -12.74
CA ILE A 77 -22.56 -26.05 -11.53
C ILE A 77 -23.99 -25.44 -11.60
N ARG A 78 -24.73 -25.64 -12.70
CA ARG A 78 -26.14 -25.21 -12.79
C ARG A 78 -27.12 -26.04 -11.95
N SER A 79 -26.64 -27.04 -11.22
CA SER A 79 -27.42 -27.81 -10.24
C SER A 79 -27.17 -27.29 -8.81
N ALA A 80 -28.24 -27.17 -8.03
CA ALA A 80 -28.35 -26.39 -6.79
C ALA A 80 -27.27 -26.63 -5.71
N GLY A 81 -26.77 -25.56 -5.06
CA GLY A 81 -26.14 -25.68 -3.73
C GLY A 81 -24.98 -24.76 -3.31
N HIS A 82 -24.38 -23.91 -4.16
CA HIS A 82 -23.08 -23.29 -3.80
C HIS A 82 -22.97 -21.75 -4.00
N VAL A 83 -23.94 -20.97 -3.49
CA VAL A 83 -23.84 -19.49 -3.48
C VAL A 83 -22.69 -18.99 -2.58
N MET A 84 -22.50 -19.61 -1.42
CA MET A 84 -21.44 -19.20 -0.49
C MET A 84 -20.03 -19.60 -0.93
N GLU A 85 -19.89 -20.73 -1.64
CA GLU A 85 -18.58 -21.15 -2.16
C GLU A 85 -18.06 -20.18 -3.23
N GLU A 86 -18.97 -19.64 -4.05
CA GLU A 86 -18.64 -18.58 -5.01
C GLU A 86 -18.26 -17.26 -4.32
N VAL A 87 -18.91 -16.92 -3.21
CA VAL A 87 -18.53 -15.76 -2.38
C VAL A 87 -17.13 -15.96 -1.79
N PHE A 88 -16.80 -17.13 -1.25
CA PHE A 88 -15.46 -17.43 -0.72
C PHE A 88 -14.39 -17.41 -1.79
N ARG A 89 -14.68 -17.90 -3.00
CA ARG A 89 -13.76 -17.82 -4.14
C ARG A 89 -13.44 -16.37 -4.52
N ARG A 90 -14.45 -15.50 -4.54
CA ARG A 90 -14.29 -14.06 -4.84
C ARG A 90 -13.69 -13.27 -3.68
N LYS A 91 -13.85 -13.76 -2.45
CA LYS A 91 -13.42 -13.09 -1.21
C LYS A 91 -12.69 -14.08 -0.29
N PRO A 92 -11.45 -14.48 -0.63
CA PRO A 92 -10.73 -15.53 0.08
C PRO A 92 -10.50 -15.22 1.57
N TYR A 93 -10.34 -13.94 1.93
CA TYR A 93 -10.18 -13.50 3.32
C TYR A 93 -11.38 -13.86 4.22
N LEU A 94 -12.56 -14.13 3.67
CA LEU A 94 -13.70 -14.59 4.47
C LEU A 94 -13.50 -16.02 5.02
N GLN A 95 -12.54 -16.78 4.49
CA GLN A 95 -12.20 -18.09 5.04
C GLN A 95 -11.71 -18.01 6.49
N PHE A 96 -11.13 -16.89 6.93
CA PHE A 96 -10.73 -16.68 8.33
C PHE A 96 -11.91 -16.74 9.32
N LEU A 97 -13.12 -16.46 8.84
CA LEU A 97 -14.35 -16.49 9.64
C LEU A 97 -15.00 -17.87 9.66
N ARG A 98 -14.59 -18.79 8.78
CA ARG A 98 -15.17 -20.13 8.68
C ARG A 98 -14.81 -20.97 9.89
N GLY A 99 -15.80 -21.59 10.52
CA GLY A 99 -15.60 -22.48 11.67
C GLY A 99 -15.21 -21.77 12.97
N LYS A 100 -15.27 -20.44 13.02
CA LYS A 100 -15.10 -19.68 14.27
C LYS A 100 -16.32 -19.88 15.16
N SER A 101 -16.11 -20.54 16.31
CA SER A 101 -17.16 -20.80 17.28
C SER A 101 -17.66 -19.51 17.89
N SER A 102 -18.98 -19.37 17.96
CA SER A 102 -19.66 -18.18 18.49
C SER A 102 -20.77 -18.58 19.46
N PRO A 103 -20.47 -19.37 20.51
CA PRO A 103 -21.49 -20.02 21.34
C PRO A 103 -22.33 -19.01 22.13
N ASP A 104 -21.75 -17.83 22.39
CA ASP A 104 -22.41 -16.75 23.13
C ASP A 104 -23.40 -15.93 22.27
N TYR A 105 -23.45 -16.18 20.95
CA TYR A 105 -24.27 -15.42 20.03
C TYR A 105 -25.55 -16.17 19.66
N SER A 106 -26.67 -15.46 19.69
CA SER A 106 -27.97 -15.95 19.25
C SER A 106 -28.69 -14.90 18.41
N LEU A 107 -29.62 -15.33 17.57
CA LEU A 107 -30.58 -14.41 16.96
C LEU A 107 -31.76 -14.21 17.90
N ILE A 108 -32.17 -12.96 18.09
CA ILE A 108 -33.41 -12.59 18.76
C ILE A 108 -34.26 -11.75 17.83
N GLU A 109 -35.58 -11.86 17.95
CA GLU A 109 -36.52 -11.04 17.19
C GLU A 109 -36.69 -9.67 17.89
N ALA A 110 -36.49 -8.59 17.15
CA ALA A 110 -36.76 -7.24 17.61
C ALA A 110 -38.27 -6.91 17.52
N ARG A 111 -38.70 -5.79 18.14
CA ARG A 111 -40.12 -5.40 18.16
C ARG A 111 -40.73 -5.08 16.80
N ASP A 112 -39.90 -4.81 15.80
CA ASP A 112 -40.31 -4.57 14.41
C ASP A 112 -40.23 -5.83 13.53
N GLY A 113 -39.92 -6.99 14.13
CA GLY A 113 -39.82 -8.29 13.44
C GLY A 113 -38.44 -8.58 12.84
N SER A 114 -37.48 -7.65 12.93
CA SER A 114 -36.11 -7.90 12.44
C SER A 114 -35.36 -8.89 13.35
N MET A 115 -34.68 -9.86 12.76
CA MET A 115 -33.76 -10.75 13.48
C MET A 115 -32.42 -10.04 13.72
N ILE A 116 -32.02 -9.91 14.98
CA ILE A 116 -30.78 -9.23 15.37
C ILE A 116 -29.87 -10.12 16.22
N PRO A 117 -28.54 -9.98 16.09
CA PRO A 117 -27.61 -10.69 16.94
C PRO A 117 -27.68 -10.16 18.38
N ALA A 118 -27.63 -11.09 19.32
CA ALA A 118 -27.47 -10.83 20.75
C ALA A 118 -26.28 -11.63 21.28
N ARG A 119 -25.53 -11.06 22.22
CA ARG A 119 -24.45 -11.75 22.93
C ARG A 119 -24.87 -11.96 24.38
N GLY A 120 -24.95 -13.21 24.84
CA GLY A 120 -25.44 -13.54 26.18
C GLY A 120 -26.84 -12.98 26.46
N GLY A 121 -27.72 -12.99 25.45
CA GLY A 121 -29.08 -12.43 25.53
C GLY A 121 -29.18 -10.90 25.43
N LYS A 122 -28.07 -10.16 25.38
CA LYS A 122 -28.07 -8.71 25.19
C LYS A 122 -27.94 -8.35 23.71
N ALA A 123 -28.96 -7.66 23.19
CA ALA A 123 -28.97 -7.15 21.81
C ALA A 123 -27.75 -6.29 21.51
N LEU A 124 -27.16 -6.44 20.32
CA LEU A 124 -26.03 -5.62 19.88
C LEU A 124 -26.45 -4.29 19.24
N CYS A 125 -27.75 -4.09 19.01
CA CYS A 125 -28.37 -2.89 18.45
C CYS A 125 -29.74 -2.62 19.10
N SER A 126 -30.47 -1.62 18.63
CA SER A 126 -31.79 -1.25 19.15
C SER A 126 -32.80 -2.39 19.03
N SER A 127 -33.24 -2.99 20.14
CA SER A 127 -34.32 -4.01 20.14
C SER A 127 -35.73 -3.45 19.83
N TYR A 128 -35.86 -2.12 19.79
CA TYR A 128 -37.13 -1.43 19.52
C TYR A 128 -37.34 -1.08 18.04
N GLY A 129 -36.26 -0.94 17.29
CA GLY A 129 -36.31 -0.59 15.88
C GLY A 129 -34.94 -0.60 15.22
N PRO A 130 -34.33 -1.79 15.02
CA PRO A 130 -33.05 -1.94 14.31
C PRO A 130 -33.07 -1.30 12.93
N GLU A 131 -34.18 -1.42 12.18
CA GLU A 131 -34.29 -0.85 10.84
C GLU A 131 -34.21 0.68 10.87
N LYS A 132 -34.91 1.31 11.82
CA LYS A 132 -34.88 2.78 12.01
C LYS A 132 -33.50 3.28 12.41
N GLU A 133 -32.81 2.54 13.29
CA GLU A 133 -31.43 2.83 13.68
C GLU A 133 -30.49 2.77 12.47
N ALA A 134 -30.54 1.68 11.70
CA ALA A 134 -29.73 1.51 10.50
C ALA A 134 -30.03 2.61 9.47
N ARG A 135 -31.30 2.92 9.20
CA ARG A 135 -31.71 3.99 8.29
C ARG A 135 -31.14 5.35 8.69
N ARG A 136 -31.09 5.66 10.00
CA ARG A 136 -30.46 6.88 10.50
C ARG A 136 -28.95 6.90 10.22
N ILE A 137 -28.25 5.79 10.43
CA ILE A 137 -26.81 5.68 10.13
C ILE A 137 -26.58 5.82 8.62
N LEU A 138 -27.33 5.06 7.82
CA LEU A 138 -27.24 5.03 6.36
C LEU A 138 -27.66 6.36 5.72
N SER A 139 -28.48 7.19 6.36
CA SER A 139 -28.74 8.56 5.87
C SER A 139 -27.48 9.41 5.71
N GLY A 140 -26.40 9.10 6.44
CA GLY A 140 -25.08 9.72 6.25
C GLY A 140 -24.43 9.40 4.89
N SER A 141 -24.91 8.38 4.17
CA SER A 141 -24.49 8.06 2.79
C SER A 141 -25.15 8.97 1.75
N GLN A 142 -26.13 9.81 2.11
CA GLN A 142 -26.76 10.71 1.16
C GLN A 142 -25.72 11.64 0.51
N GLY A 143 -25.81 11.78 -0.82
CA GLY A 143 -24.85 12.54 -1.62
C GLY A 143 -23.46 11.91 -1.70
N LEU A 144 -23.33 10.60 -1.47
CA LEU A 144 -22.10 9.85 -1.74
C LEU A 144 -21.81 9.87 -3.24
N LYS A 145 -20.63 10.36 -3.62
CA LYS A 145 -20.20 10.36 -5.02
C LYS A 145 -19.70 8.98 -5.42
N ARG A 146 -19.85 8.59 -6.69
CA ARG A 146 -19.31 7.33 -7.24
C ARG A 146 -17.81 7.12 -6.96
N THR A 147 -17.05 8.20 -6.84
CA THR A 147 -15.61 8.19 -6.55
C THR A 147 -15.27 8.10 -5.06
N GLN A 148 -16.26 7.95 -4.17
CA GLN A 148 -16.03 7.78 -2.73
C GLN A 148 -16.24 6.34 -2.31
N ILE A 149 -15.33 5.84 -1.47
CA ILE A 149 -15.46 4.56 -0.76
C ILE A 149 -16.34 4.80 0.47
N LEU A 150 -17.35 3.96 0.67
CA LEU A 150 -18.16 3.95 1.90
C LEU A 150 -17.56 2.94 2.89
N VAL A 151 -17.34 3.37 4.12
CA VAL A 151 -16.86 2.51 5.20
C VAL A 151 -17.80 2.63 6.37
N ILE A 152 -18.25 1.50 6.87
CA ILE A 152 -19.15 1.41 8.02
C ILE A 152 -18.38 0.76 9.16
N LEU A 153 -18.21 1.50 10.24
CA LEU A 153 -17.56 1.05 11.45
C LEU A 153 -18.61 0.49 12.40
N GLY A 154 -18.58 -0.83 12.58
CA GLY A 154 -19.49 -1.60 13.40
C GLY A 154 -20.55 -2.35 12.60
N ALA A 155 -20.69 -3.63 12.89
CA ALA A 155 -21.64 -4.56 12.27
C ALA A 155 -22.66 -5.12 13.29
N GLY A 156 -22.85 -4.47 14.44
CA GLY A 156 -23.76 -4.96 15.48
C GLY A 156 -25.25 -4.94 15.06
N ASN A 157 -25.60 -4.14 14.06
CA ASN A 157 -26.95 -4.09 13.51
C ASN A 157 -26.95 -4.66 12.07
N PRO A 158 -27.60 -5.82 11.81
CA PRO A 158 -27.61 -6.47 10.51
C PRO A 158 -28.33 -5.64 9.43
N GLU A 159 -29.24 -4.74 9.81
CA GLU A 159 -29.93 -3.87 8.86
C GLU A 159 -28.98 -2.86 8.21
N ILE A 160 -27.78 -2.64 8.76
CA ILE A 160 -26.76 -1.77 8.15
C ILE A 160 -26.28 -2.33 6.80
N PHE A 161 -26.38 -3.65 6.58
CA PHE A 161 -26.02 -4.28 5.30
C PHE A 161 -26.96 -3.88 4.14
N ARG A 162 -28.10 -3.24 4.43
CA ARG A 162 -28.91 -2.54 3.42
C ARG A 162 -28.25 -1.31 2.82
N ALA A 163 -27.02 -0.97 3.23
CA ALA A 163 -26.20 0.05 2.59
C ALA A 163 -26.14 -0.09 1.07
N THR A 164 -26.25 -1.31 0.54
CA THR A 164 -26.29 -1.60 -0.91
C THR A 164 -27.37 -0.85 -1.66
N GLU A 165 -28.51 -0.55 -1.03
CA GLU A 165 -29.63 0.21 -1.62
C GLU A 165 -29.23 1.65 -1.99
N SER A 166 -28.19 2.18 -1.34
CA SER A 166 -27.68 3.54 -1.57
C SER A 166 -26.45 3.58 -2.48
N LEU A 167 -25.96 2.43 -2.97
CA LEU A 167 -24.74 2.34 -3.77
C LEU A 167 -25.03 2.38 -5.27
N VAL A 168 -24.15 3.05 -6.02
CA VAL A 168 -24.11 2.94 -7.49
C VAL A 168 -23.40 1.63 -7.87
N PRO A 169 -23.78 0.95 -8.97
CA PRO A 169 -23.10 -0.27 -9.41
C PRO A 169 -21.57 -0.12 -9.47
N GLY A 170 -20.86 -1.06 -8.81
CA GLY A 170 -19.40 -1.09 -8.73
C GLY A 170 -18.78 -0.15 -7.68
N GLN A 171 -19.60 0.58 -6.91
CA GLN A 171 -19.12 1.40 -5.80
C GLN A 171 -18.65 0.52 -4.63
N ILE A 172 -17.55 0.93 -4.00
CA ILE A 172 -16.96 0.16 -2.91
C ILE A 172 -17.62 0.53 -1.58
N CYS A 173 -18.07 -0.49 -0.87
CA CYS A 173 -18.55 -0.42 0.49
C CYS A 173 -17.81 -1.47 1.34
N ALA A 174 -17.27 -1.07 2.49
CA ALA A 174 -16.65 -1.98 3.44
C ALA A 174 -17.32 -1.85 4.81
N VAL A 175 -17.71 -2.96 5.43
CA VAL A 175 -18.12 -3.00 6.84
C VAL A 175 -16.99 -3.58 7.68
N LEU A 176 -16.61 -2.89 8.74
CA LEU A 176 -15.54 -3.29 9.64
C LEU A 176 -16.08 -3.47 11.07
N ASP A 177 -15.77 -4.55 11.76
CA ASP A 177 -16.08 -4.73 13.19
C ASP A 177 -14.90 -5.37 13.94
N HIS A 178 -14.67 -4.98 15.18
CA HIS A 178 -13.57 -5.49 16.00
C HIS A 178 -13.75 -6.95 16.45
N ARG A 179 -14.98 -7.48 16.37
CA ARG A 179 -15.35 -8.80 16.89
C ARG A 179 -15.22 -9.90 15.82
N LEU A 180 -14.16 -10.70 15.91
CA LEU A 180 -13.96 -11.84 15.00
C LEU A 180 -15.07 -12.91 15.14
N ASP A 181 -15.49 -13.17 16.38
CA ASP A 181 -16.58 -14.09 16.74
C ASP A 181 -17.91 -13.65 16.14
N LEU A 182 -18.26 -12.35 16.17
CA LEU A 182 -19.45 -11.84 15.49
C LEU A 182 -19.42 -12.13 13.97
N GLY A 183 -18.26 -11.99 13.33
CA GLY A 183 -18.09 -12.35 11.92
C GLY A 183 -18.29 -13.84 11.65
N GLY A 184 -17.76 -14.69 12.54
CA GLY A 184 -17.99 -16.14 12.53
C GLY A 184 -19.47 -16.50 12.64
N PHE A 185 -20.19 -15.88 13.58
CA PHE A 185 -21.63 -16.04 13.77
C PHE A 185 -22.43 -15.67 12.50
N TYR A 186 -22.10 -14.53 11.88
CA TYR A 186 -22.73 -14.07 10.64
C TYR A 186 -22.58 -15.10 9.50
N ILE A 187 -21.37 -15.62 9.30
CA ILE A 187 -21.09 -16.63 8.28
C ILE A 187 -21.77 -17.97 8.61
N GLN A 188 -21.71 -18.41 9.87
CA GLN A 188 -22.34 -19.67 10.31
C GLN A 188 -23.86 -19.64 10.11
N THR A 189 -24.50 -18.51 10.43
CA THR A 189 -25.96 -18.33 10.26
C THR A 189 -26.35 -18.49 8.79
N LEU A 190 -25.65 -17.82 7.86
CA LEU A 190 -25.91 -17.96 6.42
C LEU A 190 -25.68 -19.39 5.90
N MET A 191 -24.65 -20.08 6.41
CA MET A 191 -24.33 -21.45 6.01
C MET A 191 -25.34 -22.46 6.53
N ASN A 192 -25.97 -22.19 7.67
CA ASN A 192 -27.04 -23.02 8.24
C ASN A 192 -28.37 -22.82 7.48
N ASP A 193 -28.71 -21.59 7.10
CA ASP A 193 -29.90 -21.27 6.30
C ASP A 193 -29.83 -21.84 4.87
N SER A 194 -28.62 -22.09 4.35
CA SER A 194 -28.40 -22.60 2.99
C SER A 194 -28.49 -24.13 2.87
N ARG A 195 -28.76 -24.86 3.97
CA ARG A 195 -28.92 -26.33 3.95
C ARG A 195 -30.37 -26.70 3.62
N PRO A 196 -30.66 -27.53 2.60
CA PRO A 196 -32.01 -28.05 2.40
C PRO A 196 -32.41 -28.90 3.61
N GLU A 197 -33.64 -28.66 4.12
CA GLU A 197 -34.21 -29.43 5.22
C GLU A 197 -34.17 -30.93 4.89
N LYS A 198 -33.63 -31.74 5.81
CA LYS A 198 -33.81 -33.19 5.77
C LYS A 198 -35.29 -33.49 5.95
N VAL A 199 -35.90 -34.06 4.91
CA VAL A 199 -37.25 -34.64 4.97
C VAL A 199 -37.37 -35.52 6.21
N ALA A 200 -38.38 -35.21 7.02
CA ALA A 200 -38.73 -35.90 8.24
C ALA A 200 -38.92 -37.41 7.99
N ARG A 201 -38.38 -38.21 8.91
CA ARG A 201 -38.79 -39.60 9.08
C ARG A 201 -40.24 -39.63 9.54
N ASP A 202 -41.07 -40.42 8.87
CA ASP A 202 -42.25 -40.99 9.49
C ASP A 202 -42.41 -42.47 9.12
N GLU A 203 -42.57 -43.23 10.19
CA GLU A 203 -43.10 -44.57 10.47
C GLU A 203 -43.18 -45.71 9.41
N SER A 204 -42.86 -46.91 9.94
CA SER A 204 -42.82 -48.25 9.34
C SER A 204 -44.21 -48.94 9.21
N PRO A 205 -44.31 -50.25 8.88
CA PRO A 205 -44.46 -50.82 7.55
C PRO A 205 -45.82 -51.52 7.33
N HIS A 206 -46.37 -51.48 6.12
CA HIS A 206 -47.42 -52.41 5.69
C HIS A 206 -47.05 -53.11 4.40
N SER A 207 -46.86 -54.42 4.53
CA SER A 207 -46.67 -55.43 3.49
C SER A 207 -47.92 -55.63 2.64
N PRO A 208 -47.80 -55.83 1.32
CA PRO A 208 -48.73 -56.64 0.56
C PRO A 208 -48.13 -58.02 0.26
N GLY A 209 -49.02 -59.01 0.29
CA GLY A 209 -48.70 -60.43 0.16
C GLY A 209 -48.25 -60.88 -1.23
N GLN A 210 -47.65 -62.07 -1.17
CA GLN A 210 -47.37 -63.09 -2.18
C GLN A 210 -48.02 -62.95 -3.57
N SER A 211 -47.20 -63.12 -4.61
CA SER A 211 -47.48 -64.07 -5.70
C SER A 211 -46.20 -64.47 -6.44
N ASP A 212 -46.01 -65.78 -6.51
CA ASP A 212 -45.17 -66.65 -7.36
C ASP A 212 -44.46 -66.06 -8.60
N ALA A 213 -43.19 -66.45 -8.78
CA ALA A 213 -42.74 -67.32 -9.90
C ALA A 213 -41.20 -67.39 -10.01
N SER A 214 -40.68 -68.62 -9.85
CA SER A 214 -39.55 -69.25 -10.57
C SER A 214 -38.49 -68.40 -11.30
N ALA A 215 -37.20 -68.60 -10.96
CA ALA A 215 -36.27 -69.47 -11.70
C ALA A 215 -34.79 -69.06 -11.52
N ASP A 216 -33.98 -70.06 -11.15
CA ASP A 216 -32.57 -70.31 -11.46
C ASP A 216 -31.47 -69.24 -11.32
N GLY A 217 -30.38 -69.66 -10.66
CA GLY A 217 -29.04 -69.14 -10.95
C GLY A 217 -28.07 -69.07 -9.76
N THR A 218 -27.54 -70.23 -9.35
CA THR A 218 -26.17 -70.49 -8.82
C THR A 218 -25.23 -69.29 -8.61
N GLY A 219 -24.48 -69.12 -7.51
CA GLY A 219 -24.22 -69.99 -6.37
C GLY A 219 -23.08 -69.47 -5.47
N LYS A 220 -22.85 -70.21 -4.37
CA LYS A 220 -21.63 -70.38 -3.53
C LYS A 220 -20.83 -69.12 -3.10
N GLY A 221 -20.50 -68.90 -1.83
CA GLY A 221 -20.44 -69.84 -0.71
C GLY A 221 -20.26 -69.18 0.67
N SER A 222 -20.53 -70.03 1.65
CA SER A 222 -20.33 -69.96 3.11
C SER A 222 -18.87 -69.68 3.50
N GLU A 223 -18.59 -69.15 4.68
CA GLU A 223 -18.45 -69.89 5.96
C GLU A 223 -18.47 -68.88 7.13
N SER A 224 -19.39 -68.97 8.10
CA SER A 224 -19.26 -69.63 9.43
C SER A 224 -18.07 -69.13 10.27
N GLY A 225 -18.16 -68.79 11.56
CA GLY A 225 -19.22 -68.92 12.56
C GLY A 225 -18.61 -68.69 13.95
N ASP A 226 -19.45 -68.21 14.86
CA ASP A 226 -19.48 -68.34 16.33
C ASP A 226 -18.21 -68.18 17.19
N LEU A 227 -18.32 -67.32 18.22
CA LEU A 227 -18.56 -67.74 19.62
C LEU A 227 -18.43 -66.54 20.60
N ASN A 228 -19.52 -66.25 21.31
CA ASN A 228 -19.59 -65.56 22.62
C ASN A 228 -19.32 -66.58 23.76
N PRO A 229 -19.13 -66.25 25.06
CA PRO A 229 -19.81 -65.17 25.82
C PRO A 229 -19.02 -64.42 26.95
N ASP A 230 -19.55 -63.23 27.32
CA ASP A 230 -19.83 -62.57 28.64
C ASP A 230 -19.19 -63.07 29.97
N PRO A 231 -19.22 -62.37 31.16
CA PRO A 231 -20.00 -61.16 31.56
C PRO A 231 -19.37 -60.17 32.60
N THR A 232 -20.18 -59.20 33.07
CA THR A 232 -20.27 -58.53 34.42
C THR A 232 -19.77 -57.08 34.69
N LEU A 233 -20.76 -56.14 34.82
CA LEU A 233 -21.15 -55.24 35.97
C LEU A 233 -20.11 -54.31 36.69
N PRO A 234 -20.50 -53.34 37.57
CA PRO A 234 -21.58 -52.31 37.55
C PRO A 234 -21.20 -50.93 38.20
N ASP A 235 -22.23 -50.11 38.49
CA ASP A 235 -22.38 -49.09 39.58
C ASP A 235 -21.91 -47.62 39.37
N SER A 236 -22.51 -46.55 39.92
CA SER A 236 -23.81 -46.25 40.59
C SER A 236 -23.80 -44.76 41.07
N ILE A 237 -24.98 -44.09 41.13
CA ILE A 237 -25.48 -43.04 42.10
C ILE A 237 -24.75 -41.65 42.12
N ILE A 238 -25.39 -40.45 42.17
CA ILE A 238 -25.83 -39.70 43.40
C ILE A 238 -26.41 -38.29 43.07
N GLU A 239 -27.58 -38.04 43.68
CA GLU A 239 -28.17 -36.87 44.40
C GLU A 239 -28.42 -35.46 43.80
N GLU A 240 -29.65 -35.00 44.10
CA GLU A 240 -30.13 -33.62 44.26
C GLU A 240 -30.07 -33.16 45.72
N SER A 241 -30.04 -31.84 45.98
CA SER A 241 -30.96 -31.18 46.95
C SER A 241 -30.81 -29.63 46.99
N HIS A 242 -31.96 -28.94 46.80
CA HIS A 242 -32.56 -27.74 47.47
C HIS A 242 -31.68 -26.59 48.09
N PRO A 243 -32.23 -25.39 48.49
CA PRO A 243 -33.65 -24.98 48.71
C PRO A 243 -34.07 -23.52 48.31
N GLN A 244 -35.39 -23.24 48.45
CA GLN A 244 -36.11 -22.03 48.98
C GLN A 244 -35.75 -20.60 48.49
N GLY A 245 -36.64 -19.61 48.33
CA GLY A 245 -38.05 -19.37 48.69
C GLY A 245 -38.31 -17.84 48.80
N HIS A 246 -39.59 -17.42 48.76
CA HIS A 246 -40.17 -16.08 49.04
C HIS A 246 -40.02 -14.96 47.98
N ALA A 247 -40.95 -14.01 47.78
CA ALA A 247 -42.37 -13.85 48.09
C ALA A 247 -42.90 -12.57 47.38
N ALA A 248 -44.15 -12.63 46.90
CA ALA A 248 -45.19 -11.58 46.87
C ALA A 248 -44.90 -10.13 46.39
N LYS A 249 -45.69 -9.64 45.41
CA LYS A 249 -46.91 -8.83 45.67
C LYS A 249 -47.59 -8.33 44.38
N VAL A 250 -48.92 -8.38 44.47
CA VAL A 250 -49.97 -7.98 43.54
C VAL A 250 -50.28 -6.47 43.63
N ARG A 251 -50.75 -5.87 42.53
CA ARG A 251 -51.77 -4.80 42.40
C ARG A 251 -52.05 -4.61 40.90
N SER A 252 -53.15 -5.13 40.34
CA SER A 252 -54.52 -4.60 40.31
C SER A 252 -54.64 -3.17 39.78
N ASP A 253 -55.38 -3.01 38.67
CA ASP A 253 -56.63 -2.24 38.59
C ASP A 253 -57.15 -2.27 37.12
N THR A 254 -58.21 -3.04 36.81
CA THR A 254 -59.63 -2.61 36.63
C THR A 254 -59.81 -1.46 35.64
N ALA A 255 -60.41 -1.68 34.46
CA ALA A 255 -61.85 -1.63 34.15
C ALA A 255 -62.01 -0.56 33.01
N GLN A 256 -62.97 -0.53 32.08
CA GLN A 256 -64.25 -1.19 31.90
C GLN A 256 -64.81 -0.83 30.50
N THR A 257 -65.45 -1.82 29.84
CA THR A 257 -66.73 -1.76 29.08
C THR A 257 -67.00 -0.78 27.92
N ALA A 258 -67.36 -1.34 26.75
CA ALA A 258 -68.73 -1.40 26.17
C ALA A 258 -68.65 -1.84 24.68
N GLY A 259 -69.14 -3.01 24.25
CA GLY A 259 -70.52 -3.26 23.74
C GLY A 259 -70.62 -2.89 22.24
N SER A 260 -71.04 -3.70 21.26
CA SER A 260 -71.86 -4.92 21.21
C SER A 260 -71.93 -5.50 19.77
N ARG A 261 -72.13 -6.84 19.65
CA ARG A 261 -72.90 -7.61 18.61
C ARG A 261 -72.33 -7.66 17.17
N LEU A 262 -72.13 -8.79 16.45
CA LEU A 262 -72.89 -10.06 16.25
C LEU A 262 -71.96 -11.22 15.74
N ILE A 263 -72.53 -12.43 15.65
CA ILE A 263 -71.95 -13.80 15.62
C ILE A 263 -71.56 -14.31 14.20
N PRO A 264 -71.11 -15.58 13.98
CA PRO A 264 -69.74 -15.99 13.65
C PRO A 264 -69.57 -16.52 12.21
N GLN A 265 -68.38 -16.43 11.63
CA GLN A 265 -67.99 -17.34 10.56
C GLN A 265 -66.56 -17.86 10.78
N SER A 266 -66.49 -19.17 10.91
CA SER A 266 -65.31 -20.01 10.89
C SER A 266 -64.63 -19.94 9.53
N GLU A 267 -63.36 -19.57 9.50
CA GLU A 267 -62.40 -20.05 8.50
C GLU A 267 -60.99 -19.91 9.08
N SER A 268 -60.26 -21.02 9.03
CA SER A 268 -58.93 -21.33 9.57
C SER A 268 -57.81 -20.36 9.15
N PRO A 269 -56.84 -20.04 10.02
CA PRO A 269 -55.57 -19.48 9.58
C PRO A 269 -54.57 -20.63 9.42
N ASP A 270 -54.43 -21.15 8.20
CA ASP A 270 -53.24 -21.92 7.83
C ASP A 270 -52.37 -21.05 6.92
N ARG A 271 -51.47 -20.31 7.55
CA ARG A 271 -50.30 -19.70 6.92
C ARG A 271 -49.17 -19.76 7.95
N SER A 272 -48.48 -20.89 8.00
CA SER A 272 -47.07 -20.87 8.39
C SER A 272 -46.31 -20.07 7.32
N PRO A 273 -45.72 -18.90 7.61
CA PRO A 273 -44.70 -18.38 6.73
C PRO A 273 -43.53 -19.36 6.80
N SER A 274 -43.09 -19.86 5.65
CA SER A 274 -41.74 -20.44 5.56
C SER A 274 -40.76 -19.44 6.18
N PRO A 275 -39.85 -19.85 7.09
CA PRO A 275 -38.91 -18.91 7.65
C PRO A 275 -38.04 -18.40 6.50
N GLY A 276 -38.15 -17.10 6.19
CA GLY A 276 -37.23 -16.45 5.28
C GLY A 276 -35.78 -16.57 5.78
N PRO A 277 -34.78 -16.26 4.94
CA PRO A 277 -33.39 -16.27 5.38
C PRO A 277 -33.24 -15.41 6.64
N ALA A 278 -32.52 -15.91 7.65
CA ALA A 278 -32.44 -15.29 8.97
C ALA A 278 -31.73 -13.93 8.93
N LEU A 279 -30.92 -13.66 7.89
CA LEU A 279 -30.18 -12.41 7.69
C LEU A 279 -30.15 -11.98 6.20
N PRO A 280 -31.28 -11.54 5.62
CA PRO A 280 -31.40 -11.29 4.18
C PRO A 280 -30.50 -10.15 3.69
N ALA A 281 -30.41 -9.06 4.48
CA ALA A 281 -29.60 -7.90 4.14
C ALA A 281 -28.10 -8.26 4.04
N PHE A 282 -27.61 -9.09 4.95
CA PHE A 282 -26.21 -9.53 4.96
C PHE A 282 -25.89 -10.43 3.76
N GLN A 283 -26.77 -11.38 3.44
CA GLN A 283 -26.63 -12.23 2.26
C GLN A 283 -26.59 -11.41 0.97
N SER A 284 -27.50 -10.44 0.82
CA SER A 284 -27.53 -9.54 -0.34
C SER A 284 -26.26 -8.70 -0.43
N TYR A 285 -25.75 -8.21 0.70
CA TYR A 285 -24.53 -7.42 0.77
C TYR A 285 -23.32 -8.21 0.29
N LEU A 286 -23.14 -9.46 0.76
CA LEU A 286 -22.01 -10.30 0.34
C LEU A 286 -22.03 -10.64 -1.15
N ASN A 287 -23.21 -10.74 -1.77
CA ASN A 287 -23.33 -11.01 -3.20
C ASN A 287 -23.17 -9.77 -4.09
N THR A 288 -23.19 -8.57 -3.51
CA THR A 288 -23.07 -7.31 -4.26
C THR A 288 -21.59 -7.03 -4.60
N PRO A 289 -21.23 -6.82 -5.88
CA PRO A 289 -19.87 -6.44 -6.27
C PRO A 289 -19.40 -5.16 -5.57
N GLY A 290 -18.16 -5.15 -5.08
CA GLY A 290 -17.59 -4.01 -4.36
C GLY A 290 -18.01 -3.89 -2.89
N CYS A 291 -18.85 -4.80 -2.37
CA CYS A 291 -19.19 -4.86 -0.95
C CYS A 291 -18.29 -5.85 -0.20
N HIS A 292 -17.64 -5.45 0.89
CA HIS A 292 -16.65 -6.25 1.62
C HIS A 292 -16.89 -6.19 3.13
N VAL A 293 -16.54 -7.24 3.87
CA VAL A 293 -16.66 -7.25 5.33
C VAL A 293 -15.35 -7.70 5.98
N PHE A 294 -14.95 -7.02 7.05
CA PHE A 294 -13.72 -7.31 7.78
C PHE A 294 -14.06 -7.38 9.27
N PHE A 295 -13.70 -8.49 9.91
CA PHE A 295 -13.99 -8.74 11.32
C PHE A 295 -12.72 -9.12 12.05
N GLY A 296 -12.47 -8.52 13.21
CA GLY A 296 -11.25 -8.73 13.99
C GLY A 296 -10.03 -8.00 13.43
N GLU A 297 -8.98 -7.89 14.25
CA GLU A 297 -7.68 -7.32 13.87
C GLU A 297 -6.99 -8.12 12.78
N GLU A 298 -7.24 -9.43 12.74
CA GLU A 298 -6.63 -10.38 11.82
C GLU A 298 -6.98 -10.09 10.35
N THR A 299 -8.13 -9.48 10.11
CA THR A 299 -8.59 -9.16 8.75
C THR A 299 -8.19 -7.75 8.29
N LEU A 300 -7.62 -6.92 9.17
CA LEU A 300 -7.19 -5.56 8.82
C LEU A 300 -6.10 -5.57 7.75
N VAL A 301 -5.13 -6.48 7.82
CA VAL A 301 -4.08 -6.62 6.80
C VAL A 301 -4.68 -6.89 5.41
N SER A 302 -5.74 -7.71 5.35
CA SER A 302 -6.45 -7.98 4.10
C SER A 302 -7.18 -6.73 3.56
N LEU A 303 -7.75 -5.92 4.45
CA LEU A 303 -8.35 -4.63 4.10
C LEU A 303 -7.30 -3.67 3.53
N GLU A 304 -6.13 -3.59 4.17
CA GLU A 304 -5.03 -2.74 3.72
C GLU A 304 -4.57 -3.12 2.31
N HIS A 305 -4.26 -4.40 2.08
CA HIS A 305 -3.88 -4.90 0.76
C HIS A 305 -4.98 -4.67 -0.29
N TYR A 306 -6.25 -4.84 0.10
CA TYR A 306 -7.37 -4.54 -0.79
C TYR A 306 -7.36 -3.08 -1.22
N LEU A 307 -7.25 -2.14 -0.27
CA LEU A 307 -7.20 -0.69 -0.56
C LEU A 307 -5.95 -0.30 -1.38
N GLU A 308 -4.81 -0.94 -1.12
CA GLU A 308 -3.57 -0.74 -1.89
C GLU A 308 -3.66 -1.28 -3.31
N GLY A 309 -4.44 -2.33 -3.55
CA GLY A 309 -4.70 -2.89 -4.88
C GLY A 309 -5.70 -2.08 -5.71
N LEU A 310 -6.50 -1.20 -5.10
CA LEU A 310 -7.51 -0.42 -5.82
C LEU A 310 -6.88 0.57 -6.81
N PRO A 311 -7.44 0.77 -8.02
CA PRO A 311 -6.96 1.79 -8.96
C PRO A 311 -7.27 3.20 -8.44
N ALA A 312 -6.23 3.94 -8.01
CA ALA A 312 -6.38 5.24 -7.36
C ALA A 312 -7.08 6.29 -8.25
N GLU A 313 -7.05 6.12 -9.57
CA GLU A 313 -7.74 6.96 -10.55
C GLU A 313 -9.24 7.04 -10.29
N ASN A 314 -9.84 5.99 -9.75
CA ASN A 314 -11.28 5.89 -9.59
C ASN A 314 -11.79 6.52 -8.28
N PHE A 315 -10.90 6.91 -7.36
CA PHE A 315 -11.29 7.32 -6.01
C PHE A 315 -10.85 8.75 -5.67
N GLN A 316 -11.66 9.45 -4.87
CA GLN A 316 -11.42 10.82 -4.37
C GLN A 316 -11.44 10.93 -2.84
N GLY A 317 -11.98 9.93 -2.13
CA GLY A 317 -12.12 10.01 -0.69
C GLY A 317 -12.77 8.78 -0.06
N ILE A 318 -12.77 8.74 1.27
CA ILE A 318 -13.49 7.76 2.08
C ILE A 318 -14.55 8.50 2.90
N ARG A 319 -15.75 7.92 3.00
CA ARG A 319 -16.79 8.35 3.92
C ARG A 319 -16.99 7.28 5.00
N PHE A 320 -16.86 7.68 6.26
CA PHE A 320 -17.08 6.79 7.40
C PHE A 320 -18.46 7.00 8.00
N LEU A 321 -19.18 5.92 8.24
CA LEU A 321 -20.40 5.85 9.04
C LEU A 321 -20.10 5.01 10.29
N LYS A 322 -20.68 5.39 11.44
CA LYS A 322 -20.37 4.74 12.73
C LYS A 322 -21.63 4.16 13.36
N HIS A 323 -21.64 2.86 13.61
CA HIS A 323 -22.58 2.21 14.52
C HIS A 323 -22.04 2.36 15.94
N ARG A 324 -22.56 3.36 16.67
CA ARG A 324 -22.06 3.75 18.00
C ARG A 324 -21.99 2.59 18.98
N ALA A 325 -23.02 1.74 19.04
CA ALA A 325 -23.02 0.60 19.95
C ALA A 325 -21.88 -0.41 19.71
N SER A 326 -21.36 -0.51 18.48
CA SER A 326 -20.14 -1.27 18.20
C SER A 326 -18.88 -0.45 18.51
N VAL A 327 -18.83 0.80 18.03
CA VAL A 327 -17.63 1.63 18.10
C VAL A 327 -17.24 1.95 19.54
N ASP A 328 -18.22 2.23 20.39
CA ASP A 328 -18.00 2.62 21.78
C ASP A 328 -17.49 1.43 22.64
N GLN A 329 -17.56 0.19 22.15
CA GLN A 329 -16.99 -1.00 22.82
C GLN A 329 -15.48 -1.15 22.60
N ALA A 330 -14.94 -0.62 21.49
CA ALA A 330 -13.53 -0.75 21.13
C ALA A 330 -13.03 0.50 20.38
N PRO A 331 -13.08 1.70 20.98
CA PRO A 331 -12.78 2.95 20.30
C PRO A 331 -11.38 2.96 19.68
N GLU A 332 -10.38 2.43 20.40
CA GLU A 332 -8.98 2.38 19.95
C GLU A 332 -8.82 1.60 18.63
N PHE A 333 -9.48 0.45 18.49
CA PHE A 333 -9.47 -0.33 17.26
C PHE A 333 -10.02 0.45 16.06
N TYR A 334 -11.17 1.11 16.24
CA TYR A 334 -11.82 1.83 15.13
C TYR A 334 -11.09 3.11 14.77
N GLU A 335 -10.52 3.82 15.74
CA GLU A 335 -9.66 4.98 15.51
C GLU A 335 -8.39 4.59 14.76
N PHE A 336 -7.75 3.49 15.17
CA PHE A 336 -6.60 2.93 14.48
C PHE A 336 -6.92 2.57 13.02
N ALA A 337 -7.99 1.79 12.80
CA ALA A 337 -8.40 1.39 11.45
C ALA A 337 -8.78 2.59 10.57
N GLU A 338 -9.52 3.56 11.10
CA GLU A 338 -9.88 4.78 10.37
C GLU A 338 -8.62 5.57 9.96
N ALA A 339 -7.67 5.77 10.88
CA ALA A 339 -6.42 6.45 10.61
C ALA A 339 -5.59 5.74 9.53
N ARG A 340 -5.51 4.40 9.60
CA ARG A 340 -4.77 3.58 8.65
C ARG A 340 -5.35 3.65 7.24
N MET A 341 -6.67 3.49 7.10
CA MET A 341 -7.36 3.59 5.79
C MET A 341 -7.19 4.98 5.17
N ARG A 342 -7.27 6.05 5.98
CA ARG A 342 -7.02 7.42 5.51
C ARG A 342 -5.57 7.59 5.04
N GLY A 343 -4.60 7.06 5.80
CA GLY A 343 -3.18 7.11 5.44
C GLY A 343 -2.89 6.42 4.11
N ILE A 344 -3.46 5.23 3.87
CA ILE A 344 -3.33 4.50 2.59
C ILE A 344 -3.89 5.35 1.45
N LEU A 345 -5.12 5.86 1.56
CA LEU A 345 -5.70 6.65 0.48
C LEU A 345 -4.93 7.95 0.23
N GLN A 346 -4.47 8.62 1.28
CA GLN A 346 -3.66 9.83 1.15
C GLN A 346 -2.34 9.57 0.42
N SER A 347 -1.65 8.47 0.76
CA SER A 347 -0.45 8.02 0.06
C SER A 347 -0.73 7.74 -1.42
N ARG A 348 -1.78 6.96 -1.73
CA ARG A 348 -2.18 6.64 -3.11
C ARG A 348 -2.57 7.86 -3.93
N MET A 349 -3.25 8.83 -3.32
CA MET A 349 -3.61 10.09 -3.98
C MET A 349 -2.38 10.94 -4.24
N SER A 350 -1.43 11.00 -3.30
CA SER A 350 -0.16 11.70 -3.47
C SER A 350 0.63 11.12 -4.65
N ASP A 351 0.75 9.78 -4.72
CA ASP A 351 1.40 9.08 -5.84
C ASP A 351 0.71 9.38 -7.18
N LEU A 352 -0.62 9.27 -7.24
CA LEU A 352 -1.39 9.56 -8.46
C LEU A 352 -1.18 11.00 -8.96
N LEU A 353 -1.16 11.98 -8.05
CA LEU A 353 -0.96 13.38 -8.41
C LEU A 353 0.46 13.64 -8.92
N THR A 354 1.46 13.03 -8.30
CA THR A 354 2.86 13.05 -8.78
C THR A 354 2.94 12.47 -10.19
N ARG A 355 2.33 11.31 -10.43
CA ARG A 355 2.26 10.68 -11.75
C ARG A 355 1.61 11.61 -12.78
N PHE A 356 0.45 12.18 -12.48
CA PHE A 356 -0.20 13.12 -13.42
C PHE A 356 0.62 14.36 -13.77
N GLU A 357 1.54 14.78 -12.89
CA GLU A 357 2.43 15.90 -13.18
C GLU A 357 3.67 15.46 -13.96
N PHE A 358 4.22 14.28 -13.67
CA PHE A 358 5.55 13.89 -14.13
C PHE A 358 5.61 12.73 -15.13
N GLU A 359 4.57 11.91 -15.31
CA GLU A 359 4.61 10.79 -16.28
C GLU A 359 4.97 11.24 -17.70
N PRO A 360 4.42 12.34 -18.26
CA PRO A 360 4.86 12.83 -19.57
C PRO A 360 6.33 13.25 -19.60
N LEU A 361 6.86 13.76 -18.48
CA LEU A 361 8.26 14.15 -18.33
C LEU A 361 9.16 12.90 -18.28
N TRP A 362 8.80 11.90 -17.47
CA TRP A 362 9.50 10.63 -17.32
C TRP A 362 9.58 9.87 -18.64
N LEU A 363 8.44 9.69 -19.31
CA LEU A 363 8.37 9.05 -20.62
C LEU A 363 9.30 9.74 -21.62
N ARG A 364 9.24 11.08 -21.68
CA ARG A 364 10.06 11.87 -22.60
C ARG A 364 11.55 11.70 -22.34
N ASN A 365 11.96 11.84 -21.08
CA ASN A 365 13.36 11.75 -20.70
C ASN A 365 13.89 10.33 -20.96
N THR A 366 13.11 9.30 -20.62
CA THR A 366 13.42 7.90 -20.89
C THR A 366 13.65 7.65 -22.38
N LEU A 367 12.78 8.15 -23.26
CA LEU A 367 12.95 8.00 -24.72
C LEU A 367 14.21 8.71 -25.24
N ILE A 368 14.52 9.92 -24.75
CA ILE A 368 15.73 10.65 -25.17
C ILE A 368 17.00 9.97 -24.64
N ASN A 369 16.94 9.45 -23.41
CA ASN A 369 18.06 8.78 -22.77
C ASN A 369 18.22 7.33 -23.22
N SER A 370 17.28 6.77 -23.99
CA SER A 370 17.35 5.41 -24.52
C SER A 370 18.61 5.10 -25.32
N LYS A 371 19.26 6.11 -25.91
CA LYS A 371 20.59 5.98 -26.55
C LYS A 371 21.73 5.59 -25.59
N HIS A 372 21.50 5.76 -24.29
CA HIS A 372 22.39 5.33 -23.23
C HIS A 372 21.97 3.99 -22.61
N ALA A 373 20.78 3.50 -22.97
CA ALA A 373 20.26 2.22 -22.52
C ALA A 373 20.59 1.15 -23.56
N SER A 374 21.34 0.13 -23.15
CA SER A 374 21.43 -1.14 -23.87
C SER A 374 21.73 -2.23 -22.87
N SER A 375 21.13 -3.40 -23.05
CA SER A 375 21.46 -4.60 -22.28
C SER A 375 22.88 -5.12 -22.56
N HIS A 376 23.54 -4.67 -23.63
CA HIS A 376 24.91 -5.04 -23.99
C HIS A 376 25.95 -3.94 -23.69
N HIS A 377 25.51 -2.76 -23.21
CA HIS A 377 26.44 -1.72 -22.79
C HIS A 377 26.89 -2.01 -21.36
N GLU A 378 27.95 -2.81 -21.27
CA GLU A 378 28.75 -2.93 -20.05
C GLU A 378 29.88 -1.89 -20.12
N PRO A 379 30.08 -1.08 -19.08
CA PRO A 379 29.47 -1.15 -17.75
C PRO A 379 28.25 -0.23 -17.52
N GLU A 380 27.70 0.42 -18.56
CA GLU A 380 26.68 1.47 -18.39
C GLU A 380 25.30 0.96 -17.96
N ASN A 381 24.96 -0.31 -18.16
CA ASN A 381 23.71 -0.87 -17.65
C ASN A 381 23.88 -1.33 -16.19
N LEU A 382 22.97 -0.93 -15.31
CA LEU A 382 23.01 -1.31 -13.90
C LEU A 382 23.11 -2.83 -13.68
N ILE A 383 22.52 -3.67 -14.56
CA ILE A 383 22.57 -5.14 -14.45
C ILE A 383 24.02 -5.65 -14.31
N TYR A 384 24.98 -5.01 -15.01
CA TYR A 384 26.40 -5.38 -14.95
C TYR A 384 26.98 -5.37 -13.54
N TRP A 385 26.45 -4.51 -12.68
CA TRP A 385 26.97 -4.24 -11.33
C TRP A 385 26.31 -5.07 -10.24
N GLN A 386 25.39 -5.97 -10.59
CA GLN A 386 24.65 -6.76 -9.62
C GLN A 386 25.60 -7.59 -8.73
N ASP A 387 25.38 -7.51 -7.41
CA ASP A 387 25.98 -8.41 -6.42
C ASP A 387 27.53 -8.43 -6.31
N ARG A 388 28.22 -7.36 -6.73
CA ARG A 388 29.69 -7.30 -6.77
C ARG A 388 30.39 -7.09 -5.42
N TRP A 389 29.72 -6.46 -4.45
CA TRP A 389 30.40 -5.99 -3.21
C TRP A 389 29.76 -6.48 -1.90
N LYS A 390 29.41 -7.77 -1.83
CA LYS A 390 28.73 -8.38 -0.65
C LYS A 390 29.43 -8.19 0.69
N ASP A 391 30.75 -8.38 0.73
CA ASP A 391 31.54 -8.35 1.97
C ASP A 391 32.12 -6.97 2.29
N ARG A 392 31.66 -5.92 1.60
CA ARG A 392 32.13 -4.55 1.78
C ARG A 392 31.09 -3.73 2.55
N PRO A 393 31.49 -2.74 3.35
CA PRO A 393 30.55 -1.81 3.92
C PRO A 393 30.31 -0.63 2.95
N ALA A 394 29.07 -0.18 2.88
CA ALA A 394 28.71 1.05 2.18
C ALA A 394 28.28 2.14 3.16
N LEU A 395 28.50 3.39 2.78
CA LEU A 395 28.00 4.58 3.45
C LEU A 395 27.10 5.33 2.46
N LEU A 396 25.79 5.29 2.72
CA LEU A 396 24.80 6.10 2.03
C LEU A 396 24.73 7.48 2.68
N ILE A 397 24.96 8.51 1.88
CA ILE A 397 24.94 9.90 2.34
C ILE A 397 23.76 10.64 1.71
N SER A 398 22.80 10.98 2.55
CA SER A 398 21.63 11.81 2.24
C SER A 398 21.86 13.27 2.63
N ALA A 399 21.00 14.17 2.15
CA ALA A 399 21.16 15.62 2.33
C ALA A 399 20.39 16.21 3.52
N GLY A 400 20.02 15.40 4.52
CA GLY A 400 19.35 15.87 5.71
C GLY A 400 20.25 16.77 6.58
N PRO A 401 19.68 17.66 7.41
CA PRO A 401 20.44 18.63 8.20
C PRO A 401 21.56 18.04 9.07
N GLY A 402 21.34 16.84 9.63
CA GLY A 402 22.30 16.11 10.46
C GLY A 402 23.57 15.66 9.73
N LEU A 403 23.60 15.73 8.40
CA LEU A 403 24.84 15.50 7.63
C LEU A 403 25.96 16.42 8.12
N THR A 404 25.64 17.68 8.41
CA THR A 404 26.62 18.69 8.86
C THR A 404 27.41 18.22 10.08
N GLU A 405 26.75 17.54 11.02
CA GLU A 405 27.38 17.02 12.24
C GLU A 405 28.24 15.77 11.98
N SER A 406 28.03 15.11 10.84
CA SER A 406 28.69 13.85 10.47
C SER A 406 29.91 14.06 9.55
N LEU A 407 30.06 15.24 8.91
CA LEU A 407 31.10 15.50 7.91
C LEU A 407 32.51 15.21 8.43
N ASP A 408 32.87 15.70 9.63
CA ASP A 408 34.21 15.48 10.21
C ASP A 408 34.49 14.01 10.52
N TRP A 409 33.46 13.25 10.88
CA TRP A 409 33.59 11.80 11.08
C TRP A 409 33.79 11.10 9.75
N ILE A 410 32.98 11.45 8.73
CA ILE A 410 33.09 10.87 7.39
C ILE A 410 34.47 11.16 6.79
N ALA A 411 34.96 12.40 6.91
CA ALA A 411 36.27 12.78 6.40
C ALA A 411 37.42 11.94 6.99
N ARG A 412 37.32 11.56 8.27
CA ARG A 412 38.31 10.71 8.95
C ARG A 412 38.22 9.24 8.54
N TYR A 413 37.00 8.70 8.38
CA TYR A 413 36.78 7.27 8.19
C TYR A 413 36.38 6.86 6.76
N GLN A 414 36.30 7.80 5.81
CA GLN A 414 35.89 7.56 4.42
C GLN A 414 36.62 6.39 3.75
N HIS A 415 37.88 6.14 4.10
CA HIS A 415 38.71 5.07 3.54
C HIS A 415 38.20 3.64 3.79
N GLN A 416 37.24 3.46 4.71
CA GLN A 416 36.68 2.16 5.06
C GLN A 416 35.43 1.79 4.25
N PHE A 417 34.80 2.75 3.58
CA PHE A 417 33.47 2.57 2.98
C PHE A 417 33.48 2.75 1.47
N PHE A 418 32.61 2.03 0.77
CA PHE A 418 32.06 2.53 -0.49
C PHE A 418 31.09 3.68 -0.18
N ILE A 419 31.32 4.86 -0.74
CA ILE A 419 30.50 6.05 -0.46
C ILE A 419 29.60 6.31 -1.66
N LEU A 420 28.30 6.21 -1.43
CA LEU A 420 27.25 6.61 -2.36
C LEU A 420 26.56 7.87 -1.83
N ALA A 421 26.64 8.97 -2.57
CA ALA A 421 25.94 10.21 -2.23
C ALA A 421 24.63 10.31 -3.00
N CYS A 422 23.54 10.74 -2.36
CA CYS A 422 22.44 11.33 -3.09
C CYS A 422 22.91 12.63 -3.75
N ASP A 423 22.43 12.93 -4.96
CA ASP A 423 22.75 14.15 -5.71
C ASP A 423 22.82 15.43 -4.86
N THR A 424 21.83 15.64 -4.00
CA THR A 424 21.69 16.84 -3.17
C THR A 424 22.79 16.93 -2.09
N ALA A 425 23.37 15.80 -1.68
CA ALA A 425 24.45 15.72 -0.68
C ALA A 425 25.85 15.94 -1.27
N LEU A 426 26.00 15.96 -2.61
CA LEU A 426 27.30 16.06 -3.27
C LEU A 426 28.09 17.29 -2.82
N LYS A 427 27.52 18.48 -2.95
CA LYS A 427 28.22 19.73 -2.63
C LYS A 427 28.70 19.80 -1.18
N PRO A 428 27.87 19.52 -0.15
CA PRO A 428 28.34 19.43 1.22
C PRO A 428 29.58 18.52 1.40
N LEU A 429 29.61 17.37 0.74
CA LEU A 429 30.75 16.44 0.80
C LEU A 429 32.00 17.02 0.16
N LEU A 430 31.90 17.55 -1.06
CA LEU A 430 33.05 18.12 -1.77
C LEU A 430 33.68 19.28 -0.98
N ARG A 431 32.85 20.13 -0.36
CA ARG A 431 33.34 21.24 0.49
C ARG A 431 34.02 20.76 1.77
N ALA A 432 33.68 19.57 2.26
CA ALA A 432 34.36 18.92 3.38
C ALA A 432 35.58 18.06 2.95
N GLY A 433 35.98 18.11 1.66
CA GLY A 433 37.08 17.31 1.15
C GLY A 433 36.78 15.81 1.03
N ILE A 434 35.50 15.43 1.03
CA ILE A 434 35.04 14.04 0.87
C ILE A 434 34.62 13.84 -0.57
N ARG A 435 35.25 12.88 -1.25
CA ARG A 435 34.90 12.52 -2.64
C ARG A 435 34.13 11.21 -2.66
N PRO A 436 32.82 11.18 -2.96
CA PRO A 436 32.08 9.93 -3.08
C PRO A 436 32.61 9.07 -4.24
N HIS A 437 32.28 7.78 -4.26
CA HIS A 437 32.58 6.89 -5.38
C HIS A 437 31.46 6.96 -6.40
N GLY A 438 30.23 6.87 -5.90
CA GLY A 438 29.01 6.95 -6.67
C GLY A 438 28.16 8.14 -6.26
N ILE A 439 27.40 8.68 -7.22
CA ILE A 439 26.32 9.63 -6.97
C ILE A 439 25.04 9.05 -7.54
N HIS A 440 23.95 9.01 -6.78
CA HIS A 440 22.65 8.54 -7.24
C HIS A 440 21.73 9.70 -7.63
N ILE A 441 21.10 9.59 -8.80
CA ILE A 441 20.14 10.56 -9.35
C ILE A 441 18.84 9.85 -9.69
N LEU A 442 17.73 10.42 -9.22
CA LEU A 442 16.38 9.94 -9.52
C LEU A 442 15.48 11.00 -10.18
N ASP A 443 15.73 12.30 -9.95
CA ASP A 443 14.81 13.35 -10.39
C ASP A 443 14.96 13.68 -11.89
N ALA A 444 13.80 13.75 -12.56
CA ALA A 444 13.64 14.05 -13.98
C ALA A 444 13.68 15.55 -14.33
N GLN A 445 13.61 16.41 -13.31
CA GLN A 445 13.58 17.84 -13.47
C GLN A 445 14.94 18.43 -13.86
N LYS A 446 14.92 19.56 -14.57
CA LYS A 446 16.15 20.24 -15.02
C LYS A 446 16.97 20.78 -13.84
N GLN A 447 16.30 21.10 -12.73
CA GLN A 447 16.89 21.66 -11.52
C GLN A 447 17.97 20.76 -10.93
N THR A 448 17.92 19.45 -11.19
CA THR A 448 18.92 18.47 -10.77
C THR A 448 20.34 18.84 -11.22
N LEU A 449 20.50 19.50 -12.37
CA LEU A 449 21.80 20.02 -12.85
C LEU A 449 22.51 20.91 -11.83
N LEU A 450 21.74 21.62 -11.00
CA LEU A 450 22.27 22.60 -10.07
C LEU A 450 23.02 21.96 -8.90
N HIS A 451 22.78 20.67 -8.63
CA HIS A 451 23.55 19.89 -7.65
C HIS A 451 25.00 19.65 -8.11
N PHE A 452 25.27 19.73 -9.42
CA PHE A 452 26.55 19.40 -10.04
C PHE A 452 27.27 20.63 -10.62
N LEU A 453 26.61 21.78 -10.69
CA LEU A 453 27.14 22.96 -11.36
C LEU A 453 28.46 23.42 -10.72
N ASN A 454 29.50 23.53 -11.55
CA ASN A 454 30.88 23.90 -11.19
C ASN A 454 31.61 22.91 -10.28
N GLU A 455 31.17 21.65 -10.24
CA GLU A 455 31.88 20.60 -9.50
C GLU A 455 32.66 19.69 -10.45
N ASP A 456 33.82 19.22 -9.99
CA ASP A 456 34.63 18.22 -10.69
C ASP A 456 34.16 16.81 -10.33
N LEU A 457 33.75 16.05 -11.36
CA LEU A 457 33.16 14.71 -11.26
C LEU A 457 34.08 13.63 -11.87
N SER A 458 35.28 14.00 -12.29
CA SER A 458 36.17 13.18 -13.13
C SER A 458 36.62 11.85 -12.49
N ASP A 459 36.43 11.68 -11.19
CA ASP A 459 36.76 10.48 -10.42
C ASP A 459 35.52 9.81 -9.78
N MET A 460 34.31 10.18 -10.20
CA MET A 460 33.03 9.70 -9.64
C MET A 460 32.16 9.07 -10.72
N VAL A 461 31.44 8.01 -10.37
CA VAL A 461 30.43 7.40 -11.23
C VAL A 461 29.05 7.93 -10.87
N ILE A 462 28.25 8.26 -11.88
CA ILE A 462 26.85 8.64 -11.67
C ILE A 462 25.97 7.44 -11.98
N PHE A 463 25.21 7.00 -10.98
CA PHE A 463 24.11 6.07 -11.11
C PHE A 463 22.84 6.90 -11.32
N ALA A 464 22.18 6.76 -12.46
CA ALA A 464 21.06 7.59 -12.85
C ALA A 464 19.90 6.74 -13.35
N ASP A 465 18.70 7.05 -12.86
CA ASP A 465 17.50 6.57 -13.52
C ASP A 465 17.39 7.20 -14.92
N LEU A 466 16.91 6.43 -15.90
CA LEU A 466 16.69 6.90 -17.27
C LEU A 466 15.64 8.01 -17.37
N VAL A 467 14.82 8.23 -16.34
CA VAL A 467 13.97 9.43 -16.26
C VAL A 467 14.76 10.71 -16.01
N CYS A 468 16.04 10.66 -15.67
CA CYS A 468 16.85 11.84 -15.38
C CYS A 468 16.83 12.85 -16.54
N HIS A 469 17.00 14.13 -16.24
CA HIS A 469 16.93 15.16 -17.28
C HIS A 469 18.05 14.96 -18.34
N PRO A 470 17.75 14.89 -19.66
CA PRO A 470 18.75 14.56 -20.69
C PRO A 470 19.97 15.49 -20.80
N ALA A 471 19.83 16.70 -20.28
CA ALA A 471 20.95 17.64 -20.16
C ALA A 471 22.06 17.17 -19.20
N LEU A 472 21.78 16.24 -18.28
CA LEU A 472 22.75 15.66 -17.35
C LEU A 472 23.82 14.85 -18.11
N PRO A 473 23.48 13.75 -18.81
CA PRO A 473 24.48 13.00 -19.58
C PRO A 473 25.02 13.77 -20.79
N LEU A 474 24.36 14.85 -21.21
CA LEU A 474 24.84 15.71 -22.29
C LEU A 474 25.93 16.70 -21.85
N HIS A 475 25.88 17.21 -20.62
CA HIS A 475 26.73 18.33 -20.19
C HIS A 475 27.65 18.01 -19.01
N LEU A 476 27.39 16.96 -18.25
CA LEU A 476 28.29 16.52 -17.19
C LEU A 476 29.30 15.51 -17.73
N ALA A 477 30.50 15.56 -17.19
CA ALA A 477 31.60 14.65 -17.52
C ALA A 477 32.07 13.92 -16.25
N PRO A 478 31.25 13.00 -15.69
CA PRO A 478 31.71 12.10 -14.64
C PRO A 478 32.70 11.08 -15.21
N ALA A 479 33.34 10.32 -14.32
CA ALA A 479 34.20 9.21 -14.72
C ALA A 479 33.43 8.09 -15.45
N GLY A 480 32.14 7.94 -15.14
CA GLY A 480 31.26 6.95 -15.75
C GLY A 480 29.79 7.23 -15.49
N TRP A 481 28.94 6.69 -16.37
CA TRP A 481 27.48 6.69 -16.21
C TRP A 481 26.97 5.26 -16.10
N VAL A 482 26.10 5.01 -15.13
CA VAL A 482 25.35 3.76 -14.99
C VAL A 482 23.86 4.10 -14.98
N PHE A 483 23.10 3.47 -15.85
CA PHE A 483 21.67 3.73 -16.03
C PHE A 483 20.82 2.60 -15.48
N SER A 484 19.73 2.99 -14.82
CA SER A 484 18.70 2.11 -14.31
C SER A 484 17.31 2.59 -14.73
N SER A 485 16.30 1.77 -14.49
CA SER A 485 14.91 2.21 -14.40
C SER A 485 14.39 1.99 -12.98
N THR A 486 13.27 2.64 -12.65
CA THR A 486 12.61 2.47 -11.35
C THR A 486 11.32 1.71 -11.52
N ALA A 487 11.05 0.79 -10.59
CA ALA A 487 9.77 0.12 -10.49
C ALA A 487 9.35 -0.01 -9.03
N ARG A 488 8.04 -0.08 -8.78
CA ARG A 488 7.48 -0.29 -7.45
C ARG A 488 6.83 -1.67 -7.38
N LEU A 489 7.18 -2.46 -6.37
CA LEU A 489 6.48 -3.71 -6.09
C LEU A 489 5.16 -3.43 -5.37
N ILE A 490 4.09 -4.06 -5.84
CA ILE A 490 2.76 -4.03 -5.26
C ILE A 490 2.39 -5.46 -4.90
N TYR A 491 2.13 -5.70 -3.62
CA TYR A 491 1.64 -6.99 -3.14
C TYR A 491 0.12 -7.02 -3.24
N ARG A 492 -0.41 -8.00 -3.95
CA ARG A 492 -1.86 -8.18 -4.09
C ARG A 492 -2.42 -9.10 -3.01
N PRO A 493 -3.71 -8.97 -2.67
CA PRO A 493 -4.37 -9.86 -1.71
C PRO A 493 -4.34 -11.36 -2.09
N ASP A 494 -4.13 -11.68 -3.37
CA ASP A 494 -3.99 -13.06 -3.85
C ASP A 494 -2.57 -13.63 -3.67
N GLY A 495 -1.66 -12.86 -3.03
CA GLY A 495 -0.27 -13.21 -2.82
C GLY A 495 0.63 -12.98 -4.04
N SER A 496 0.08 -12.54 -5.18
CA SER A 496 0.89 -12.15 -6.33
C SER A 496 1.59 -10.82 -6.07
N THR A 497 2.80 -10.69 -6.62
CA THR A 497 3.52 -9.41 -6.64
C THR A 497 3.45 -8.85 -8.04
N GLU A 498 2.99 -7.61 -8.18
CA GLU A 498 3.00 -6.86 -9.42
C GLU A 498 4.12 -5.82 -9.39
N GLU A 499 4.87 -5.75 -10.48
CA GLU A 499 5.83 -4.68 -10.69
C GLU A 499 5.15 -3.51 -11.41
N LEU A 500 4.94 -2.40 -10.71
CA LEU A 500 4.50 -1.16 -11.31
C LEU A 500 5.73 -0.38 -11.81
N LYS A 501 6.07 -0.56 -13.08
CA LYS A 501 7.19 0.12 -13.73
C LYS A 501 6.92 1.60 -13.94
N THR A 502 8.00 2.39 -13.96
CA THR A 502 7.94 3.81 -14.36
C THR A 502 7.52 3.92 -15.84
N PRO A 503 6.60 4.83 -16.20
CA PRO A 503 6.19 4.98 -17.59
C PRO A 503 7.34 5.30 -18.54
N GLY A 504 7.36 4.57 -19.65
CA GLY A 504 8.43 4.54 -20.66
C GLY A 504 9.33 3.31 -20.54
N THR A 505 9.24 2.52 -19.46
CA THR A 505 10.15 1.39 -19.22
C THR A 505 9.87 0.21 -20.14
N ASP A 506 8.62 -0.16 -20.39
CA ASP A 506 8.31 -1.30 -21.27
C ASP A 506 8.70 -1.02 -22.71
N LEU A 507 8.41 0.20 -23.18
CA LEU A 507 8.80 0.71 -24.48
C LEU A 507 10.32 0.78 -24.59
N LEU A 508 11.00 1.28 -23.57
CA LEU A 508 12.45 1.27 -23.50
C LEU A 508 13.02 -0.16 -23.60
N GLU A 509 12.52 -1.10 -22.80
CA GLU A 509 12.98 -2.50 -22.81
C GLU A 509 12.75 -3.16 -24.16
N SER A 510 11.65 -2.82 -24.85
CA SER A 510 11.38 -3.29 -26.23
C SER A 510 12.40 -2.77 -27.26
N MET A 511 13.03 -1.62 -26.99
CA MET A 511 14.05 -1.02 -27.86
C MET A 511 15.46 -1.46 -27.48
N CYS A 512 15.76 -1.54 -26.18
CA CYS A 512 17.13 -1.58 -25.65
C CYS A 512 17.48 -2.91 -24.96
N GLY A 513 16.50 -3.80 -24.80
CA GLY A 513 16.58 -4.97 -23.93
C GLY A 513 16.43 -4.62 -22.45
N ALA A 514 16.58 -5.62 -21.59
CA ALA A 514 16.36 -5.51 -20.16
C ALA A 514 17.26 -4.44 -19.50
N GLN A 515 16.70 -3.71 -18.54
CA GLN A 515 17.41 -2.71 -17.76
C GLN A 515 17.43 -3.10 -16.29
N GLY A 516 18.47 -2.68 -15.57
CA GLY A 516 18.52 -2.86 -14.12
C GLY A 516 17.44 -2.01 -13.47
N LYS A 517 16.66 -2.61 -12.57
CA LYS A 517 15.51 -1.97 -11.94
C LYS A 517 15.76 -1.75 -10.46
N LEU A 518 15.44 -0.56 -9.98
CA LEU A 518 15.51 -0.20 -8.57
C LEU A 518 14.13 0.09 -8.01
N GLN A 519 13.91 -0.27 -6.75
CA GLN A 519 12.78 0.19 -5.98
C GLN A 519 12.94 1.68 -5.61
N SER A 520 11.82 2.36 -5.41
CA SER A 520 11.80 3.72 -4.87
C SER A 520 10.57 3.97 -4.00
N GLY A 521 10.80 4.56 -2.83
CA GLY A 521 9.77 5.11 -1.95
C GLY A 521 9.41 6.56 -2.26
N GLY A 522 9.79 7.08 -3.44
CA GLY A 522 9.53 8.46 -3.85
C GLY A 522 10.60 9.48 -3.42
N SER A 523 11.79 9.00 -3.03
CA SER A 523 12.96 9.82 -2.69
C SER A 523 14.24 9.21 -3.26
N VAL A 524 15.21 10.05 -3.64
CA VAL A 524 16.55 9.60 -4.08
C VAL A 524 17.18 8.68 -3.04
N ALA A 525 17.03 8.98 -1.75
CA ALA A 525 17.60 8.18 -0.66
C ALA A 525 17.05 6.74 -0.62
N THR A 526 15.75 6.58 -0.85
CA THR A 526 15.11 5.25 -0.87
C THR A 526 15.61 4.40 -2.03
N SER A 527 15.76 4.99 -3.21
CA SER A 527 16.31 4.30 -4.39
C SER A 527 17.82 4.07 -4.27
N ALA A 528 18.56 4.97 -3.63
CA ALA A 528 19.99 4.80 -3.38
C ALA A 528 20.27 3.65 -2.39
N PHE A 529 19.39 3.44 -1.41
CA PHE A 529 19.46 2.26 -0.54
C PHE A 529 19.26 0.97 -1.32
N ASP A 530 18.25 0.91 -2.18
CA ASP A 530 18.03 -0.25 -3.03
C ASP A 530 19.17 -0.46 -4.04
N LEU A 531 19.75 0.62 -4.56
CA LEU A 531 20.96 0.57 -5.39
C LEU A 531 22.12 -0.10 -4.65
N LEU A 532 22.44 0.32 -3.42
CA LEU A 532 23.52 -0.34 -2.66
C LEU A 532 23.26 -1.83 -2.46
N ARG A 533 22.02 -2.22 -2.20
CA ARG A 533 21.65 -3.64 -2.09
C ARG A 533 21.80 -4.37 -3.42
N PHE A 534 21.38 -3.75 -4.51
CA PHE A 534 21.54 -4.27 -5.88
C PHE A 534 23.02 -4.50 -6.22
N LEU A 535 23.89 -3.57 -5.82
CA LEU A 535 25.35 -3.67 -5.97
C LEU A 535 25.99 -4.75 -5.07
N GLY A 536 25.20 -5.36 -4.17
CA GLY A 536 25.61 -6.45 -3.30
C GLY A 536 25.83 -6.06 -1.84
N PHE A 537 25.89 -4.79 -1.47
CA PHE A 537 26.21 -4.40 -0.09
C PHE A 537 25.20 -4.95 0.93
N ARG A 538 25.71 -5.56 2.01
CA ARG A 538 24.88 -6.10 3.12
C ARG A 538 25.11 -5.41 4.46
N THR A 539 26.12 -4.55 4.56
CA THR A 539 26.29 -3.63 5.70
C THR A 539 26.27 -2.20 5.19
N ILE A 540 25.22 -1.45 5.53
CA ILE A 540 24.98 -0.10 5.03
C ILE A 540 24.89 0.86 6.21
N TYR A 541 25.78 1.84 6.22
CA TYR A 541 25.78 2.98 7.12
C TYR A 541 25.05 4.15 6.48
N PHE A 542 24.38 4.95 7.28
CA PHE A 542 23.59 6.10 6.82
C PHE A 542 24.06 7.36 7.51
N ALA A 543 24.29 8.43 6.74
CA ALA A 543 24.55 9.78 7.24
C ALA A 543 23.64 10.79 6.55
N GLY A 544 23.20 11.82 7.29
CA GLY A 544 22.25 12.82 6.76
C GLY A 544 20.87 12.24 6.43
N GLN A 545 20.51 11.10 7.02
CA GLN A 545 19.22 10.42 6.81
C GLN A 545 18.21 10.89 7.86
N ASP A 546 17.98 12.20 7.93
CA ASP A 546 17.18 12.81 9.00
C ASP A 546 15.69 12.47 8.90
N LEU A 547 15.10 12.55 7.71
CA LEU A 547 13.66 12.35 7.47
C LEU A 547 12.76 13.16 8.42
N ALA A 548 13.22 14.34 8.80
CA ALA A 548 12.53 15.31 9.64
C ALA A 548 13.08 16.71 9.37
N TRP A 549 12.39 17.73 9.89
CA TRP A 549 12.88 19.11 9.95
C TRP A 549 13.88 19.27 11.09
N THR A 550 14.94 18.46 11.09
CA THR A 550 16.04 18.54 12.06
C THR A 550 16.62 19.96 12.05
N PHE A 551 16.80 20.54 13.23
CA PHE A 551 17.20 21.96 13.39
C PHE A 551 16.29 22.97 12.66
N ARG A 552 15.05 22.57 12.33
CA ARG A 552 14.08 23.34 11.54
C ARG A 552 14.59 23.69 10.14
N GLN A 553 15.44 22.83 9.57
CA GLN A 553 16.02 22.97 8.24
C GLN A 553 15.47 21.90 7.29
N LEU A 554 15.39 22.22 6.00
CA LEU A 554 14.99 21.24 4.98
C LEU A 554 16.15 20.30 4.60
N HIS A 555 17.35 20.86 4.46
CA HIS A 555 18.55 20.17 4.01
C HIS A 555 19.78 20.67 4.78
N ALA A 556 20.88 19.93 4.68
CA ALA A 556 22.19 20.36 5.14
C ALA A 556 22.63 21.70 4.53
N LEU A 557 23.50 22.39 5.25
CA LEU A 557 24.19 23.58 4.75
C LEU A 557 25.05 23.23 3.53
N ASN A 558 25.34 24.22 2.69
CA ASN A 558 26.14 24.07 1.45
C ASN A 558 25.52 23.19 0.35
N THR A 559 24.26 22.79 0.50
CA THR A 559 23.48 22.27 -0.63
C THR A 559 23.15 23.41 -1.61
N HIS A 560 22.87 23.06 -2.87
CA HIS A 560 22.48 24.06 -3.88
C HIS A 560 21.26 24.92 -3.45
N HIS A 561 20.34 24.36 -2.64
CA HIS A 561 19.23 25.13 -2.09
C HIS A 561 19.72 26.34 -1.26
N TYR A 562 20.75 26.14 -0.44
CA TYR A 562 21.36 27.20 0.36
C TYR A 562 22.18 28.17 -0.48
N GLU A 563 22.87 27.73 -1.53
CA GLU A 563 23.54 28.64 -2.46
C GLU A 563 22.55 29.67 -3.02
N ARG A 564 21.38 29.19 -3.48
CA ARG A 564 20.30 30.07 -3.94
C ARG A 564 19.75 30.96 -2.83
N TRP A 565 19.53 30.42 -1.64
CA TRP A 565 18.96 31.18 -0.52
C TRP A 565 19.90 32.26 -0.01
N ASN A 566 21.21 32.02 -0.03
CA ASN A 566 22.23 33.00 0.34
C ASN A 566 22.12 34.30 -0.48
N PHE A 567 21.82 34.22 -1.78
CA PHE A 567 21.58 35.40 -2.62
C PHE A 567 20.30 36.18 -2.29
N MET A 568 19.35 35.55 -1.58
CA MET A 568 18.10 36.20 -1.16
C MET A 568 18.19 36.81 0.24
N VAL A 569 19.24 36.49 1.01
CA VAL A 569 19.38 36.95 2.39
C VAL A 569 19.47 38.47 2.42
N SER A 570 18.76 39.08 3.35
CA SER A 570 18.79 40.52 3.61
C SER A 570 18.57 40.78 5.11
N ARG A 571 18.69 42.05 5.53
CA ARG A 571 18.43 42.46 6.93
C ARG A 571 17.07 41.97 7.47
N THR A 572 16.08 41.78 6.60
CA THR A 572 14.71 41.35 6.96
C THR A 572 14.37 39.92 6.51
N LEU A 573 15.32 39.19 5.93
CA LEU A 573 15.11 37.82 5.45
C LEU A 573 16.38 37.00 5.72
N SER A 574 16.41 36.31 6.86
CA SER A 574 17.49 35.38 7.20
C SER A 574 17.25 33.98 6.62
N LEU A 575 18.27 33.11 6.65
CA LEU A 575 18.13 31.71 6.23
C LEU A 575 17.14 30.94 7.11
N GLU A 576 17.13 31.22 8.41
CA GLU A 576 16.16 30.68 9.37
C GLU A 576 14.75 31.11 8.97
N THR A 577 14.55 32.39 8.64
CA THR A 577 13.25 32.90 8.19
C THR A 577 12.79 32.23 6.89
N ILE A 578 13.71 31.96 5.97
CA ILE A 578 13.40 31.24 4.72
C ILE A 578 12.97 29.80 5.04
N ASN A 579 13.75 29.07 5.85
CA ASN A 579 13.42 27.71 6.26
C ASN A 579 12.07 27.64 6.98
N GLU A 580 11.81 28.55 7.93
CA GLU A 580 10.53 28.65 8.63
C GLU A 580 9.36 28.82 7.66
N ARG A 581 9.50 29.69 6.65
CA ARG A 581 8.45 29.90 5.64
C ARG A 581 8.23 28.69 4.76
N VAL A 582 9.24 27.86 4.53
CA VAL A 582 9.07 26.60 3.78
C VAL A 582 8.37 25.57 4.67
N MET A 583 8.82 25.44 5.92
CA MET A 583 8.27 24.49 6.88
C MET A 583 6.79 24.79 7.21
N GLN A 584 6.42 26.06 7.40
CA GLN A 584 5.04 26.49 7.68
C GLN A 584 4.04 26.21 6.55
N LYS A 585 4.50 25.85 5.35
CA LYS A 585 3.63 25.42 4.25
C LYS A 585 3.26 23.94 4.34
N ARG A 586 3.82 23.21 5.31
CA ARG A 586 3.58 21.79 5.52
C ARG A 586 2.69 21.59 6.74
N ASP A 587 1.96 20.48 6.73
CA ASP A 587 1.25 19.98 7.90
C ASP A 587 2.26 19.25 8.78
N LEU A 588 2.72 19.93 9.83
CA LEU A 588 3.77 19.43 10.71
C LEU A 588 3.21 18.43 11.71
N VAL A 589 3.95 17.34 11.89
CA VAL A 589 3.61 16.26 12.84
C VAL A 589 4.86 15.96 13.67
N PRO A 590 4.77 15.86 15.01
CA PRO A 590 5.93 15.50 15.82
C PRO A 590 6.42 14.08 15.48
N VAL A 591 7.73 13.92 15.35
CA VAL A 591 8.37 12.61 15.17
C VAL A 591 9.45 12.39 16.24
N PRO A 592 9.64 11.14 16.70
CA PRO A 592 10.72 10.82 17.63
C PRO A 592 12.07 10.94 16.92
N SER A 593 13.04 11.53 17.62
CA SER A 593 14.44 11.63 17.21
C SER A 593 15.28 10.54 17.86
N VAL A 594 16.45 10.26 17.29
CA VAL A 594 17.46 9.31 17.80
C VAL A 594 17.91 9.63 19.23
N ASP A 595 17.91 10.90 19.63
CA ASP A 595 18.25 11.35 20.98
C ASP A 595 17.07 11.27 21.98
N GLY A 596 15.92 10.73 21.54
CA GLY A 596 14.71 10.62 22.34
C GLY A 596 13.86 11.90 22.40
N LYS A 597 14.29 13.00 21.75
CA LYS A 597 13.48 14.23 21.66
C LYS A 597 12.42 14.11 20.58
N SER A 598 11.46 15.03 20.61
CA SER A 598 10.50 15.21 19.53
C SER A 598 10.96 16.33 18.61
N ILE A 599 11.02 16.05 17.30
CA ILE A 599 11.36 17.02 16.25
C ILE A 599 10.20 17.15 15.27
N PRO A 600 10.04 18.29 14.56
CA PRO A 600 8.98 18.42 13.57
C PRO A 600 9.25 17.53 12.36
N GLY A 601 8.30 16.70 11.99
CA GLY A 601 8.22 15.99 10.72
C GLY A 601 7.06 16.52 9.87
N ASP A 602 6.84 15.90 8.71
CA ASP A 602 5.65 16.10 7.89
C ASP A 602 5.23 14.79 7.22
N PHE A 603 4.09 14.81 6.53
CA PHE A 603 3.54 13.64 5.85
C PHE A 603 4.50 13.01 4.83
N ILE A 604 5.22 13.80 4.05
CA ILE A 604 6.10 13.31 2.98
C ILE A 604 7.35 12.67 3.57
N LEU A 605 7.99 13.33 4.55
CA LEU A 605 9.14 12.77 5.24
C LEU A 605 8.78 11.50 6.01
N SER A 606 7.57 11.44 6.59
CA SER A 606 7.04 10.25 7.25
C SER A 606 6.79 9.10 6.27
N LEU A 607 6.36 9.39 5.04
CA LEU A 607 6.22 8.40 3.98
C LEU A 607 7.58 7.75 3.66
N TYR A 608 8.63 8.56 3.50
CA TYR A 608 9.98 8.05 3.24
C TYR A 608 10.51 7.22 4.40
N ARG A 609 10.28 7.67 5.64
CA ARG A 609 10.67 6.92 6.84
C ARG A 609 9.98 5.56 6.90
N SER A 610 8.66 5.56 6.72
CA SER A 610 7.85 4.34 6.72
C SER A 610 8.31 3.37 5.63
N TRP A 611 8.72 3.87 4.46
CA TRP A 611 9.27 3.03 3.40
C TRP A 611 10.57 2.34 3.81
N PHE A 612 11.51 3.07 4.44
CA PHE A 612 12.74 2.47 4.97
C PHE A 612 12.44 1.39 6.02
N GLU A 613 11.54 1.68 6.95
CA GLU A 613 11.15 0.77 8.03
C GLU A 613 10.53 -0.51 7.46
N GLN A 614 9.59 -0.38 6.53
CA GLN A 614 8.93 -1.50 5.84
C GLN A 614 9.91 -2.31 4.99
N SER A 615 10.77 -1.63 4.22
CA SER A 615 11.79 -2.30 3.41
C SER A 615 12.80 -3.03 4.28
N ILE A 616 13.29 -2.46 5.36
CA ILE A 616 14.24 -3.16 6.26
C ILE A 616 13.57 -4.35 6.92
N GLU A 617 12.31 -4.23 7.33
CA GLU A 617 11.55 -5.33 7.93
C GLU A 617 11.37 -6.49 6.94
N SER A 618 10.96 -6.21 5.69
CA SER A 618 10.74 -7.26 4.68
C SER A 618 12.01 -8.05 4.36
N LEU A 619 13.18 -7.41 4.48
CA LEU A 619 14.47 -8.01 4.17
C LEU A 619 15.02 -8.96 5.23
N LYS A 620 14.48 -8.94 6.46
CA LYS A 620 14.99 -9.78 7.56
C LYS A 620 15.00 -11.28 7.25
N HIS A 621 14.10 -11.74 6.39
CA HIS A 621 13.92 -13.16 6.08
C HIS A 621 14.52 -13.57 4.73
N GLU A 622 14.50 -12.69 3.73
CA GLU A 622 14.90 -13.03 2.36
C GLU A 622 16.35 -12.63 2.03
N ASP A 623 16.76 -11.43 2.45
CA ASP A 623 18.05 -10.83 2.09
C ASP A 623 18.53 -9.90 3.21
N PRO A 624 19.01 -10.44 4.35
CA PRO A 624 19.29 -9.65 5.54
C PRO A 624 20.35 -8.58 5.31
N VAL A 625 20.02 -7.32 5.64
CA VAL A 625 20.92 -6.17 5.54
C VAL A 625 21.10 -5.55 6.93
N LYS A 626 22.35 -5.35 7.35
CA LYS A 626 22.68 -4.58 8.56
C LYS A 626 22.64 -3.09 8.23
N CYS A 627 21.64 -2.37 8.75
CA CYS A 627 21.49 -0.93 8.57
C CYS A 627 21.93 -0.18 9.84
N ILE A 628 22.91 0.72 9.71
CA ILE A 628 23.44 1.52 10.83
C ILE A 628 23.23 3.01 10.57
N ASN A 629 22.47 3.68 11.43
CA ASN A 629 22.25 5.13 11.37
C ASN A 629 23.31 5.88 12.19
N LEU A 630 24.05 6.78 11.53
CA LEU A 630 25.07 7.64 12.16
C LEU A 630 24.49 9.00 12.64
N SER A 631 23.22 9.28 12.34
CA SER A 631 22.58 10.56 12.67
C SER A 631 22.42 10.71 14.18
N ARG A 632 22.73 11.90 14.71
CA ARG A 632 22.61 12.22 16.15
C ARG A 632 21.25 12.80 16.53
N SER A 633 20.63 13.53 15.61
CA SER A 633 19.47 14.39 15.86
C SER A 633 18.35 14.24 14.83
N GLY A 634 18.52 13.33 13.86
CA GLY A 634 17.50 12.95 12.87
C GLY A 634 16.35 12.13 13.49
N SER A 635 15.34 11.82 12.68
CA SER A 635 14.26 10.94 13.12
C SER A 635 14.78 9.55 13.46
N GLN A 636 14.15 8.92 14.45
CA GLN A 636 14.32 7.50 14.73
C GLN A 636 13.72 6.70 13.57
N ILE A 637 14.51 5.81 12.97
CA ILE A 637 14.07 4.93 11.88
C ILE A 637 14.10 3.49 12.39
N GLU A 638 12.93 2.86 12.49
CA GLU A 638 12.82 1.47 12.94
C GLU A 638 13.58 0.51 12.01
N GLY A 639 14.20 -0.52 12.60
CA GLY A 639 15.06 -1.46 11.90
C GLY A 639 16.52 -1.00 11.70
N MET A 640 16.83 0.29 11.88
CA MET A 640 18.21 0.78 11.86
C MET A 640 18.84 0.78 13.27
N GLN A 641 20.07 0.30 13.39
CA GLN A 641 20.87 0.44 14.61
C GLN A 641 21.44 1.86 14.70
N ASN A 642 21.10 2.62 15.74
CA ASN A 642 21.71 3.92 15.95
C ASN A 642 23.10 3.76 16.58
N LEU A 643 24.14 4.15 15.86
CA LEU A 643 25.46 4.31 16.44
C LEU A 643 25.56 5.74 16.95
N ARG A 644 25.30 5.93 18.25
CA ARG A 644 25.58 7.23 18.85
C ARG A 644 27.09 7.46 18.77
N ILE A 645 27.49 8.50 18.05
CA ILE A 645 28.88 9.00 18.10
C ILE A 645 29.08 9.71 19.45
N GLU A 646 28.86 8.98 20.56
CA GLU A 646 29.15 9.41 21.93
C GLU A 646 30.67 9.47 22.16
N ASN A 647 31.43 8.72 21.36
CA ASN A 647 32.88 8.80 21.29
C ASN A 647 33.33 8.91 19.82
N PRO A 648 33.86 10.07 19.37
CA PRO A 648 34.36 10.25 18.00
C PRO A 648 35.54 9.34 17.62
N ASP A 649 36.13 8.65 18.60
CA ASP A 649 37.21 7.67 18.44
C ASP A 649 36.71 6.21 18.53
N ALA A 650 35.43 5.98 18.82
CA ALA A 650 34.86 4.64 18.77
C ALA A 650 34.78 4.18 17.31
N LEU A 651 35.63 3.20 16.99
CA LEU A 651 35.64 2.56 15.69
C LEU A 651 34.27 1.89 15.43
N PRO A 652 33.78 1.88 14.17
CA PRO A 652 32.77 0.91 13.76
C PRO A 652 33.22 -0.49 14.18
N GLU A 653 32.31 -1.38 14.59
CA GLU A 653 32.64 -2.75 15.02
C GLU A 653 33.55 -3.51 14.03
N MET A 654 33.59 -3.09 12.77
CA MET A 654 34.47 -3.60 11.72
C MET A 654 35.98 -3.47 12.01
N ALA A 655 36.41 -2.52 12.86
CA ALA A 655 37.82 -2.42 13.25
C ALA A 655 38.22 -3.39 14.38
N LYS A 656 37.27 -4.15 14.94
CA LYS A 656 37.55 -5.17 15.97
C LYS A 656 37.89 -6.54 15.38
N ASN A 657 37.97 -6.68 14.06
CA ASN A 657 38.45 -7.92 13.45
C ASN A 657 39.97 -8.06 13.72
N PRO A 658 40.46 -9.10 14.42
CA PRO A 658 41.86 -9.19 14.88
C PRO A 658 42.92 -9.26 13.78
N ALA A 659 42.53 -9.31 12.50
CA ALA A 659 43.45 -9.37 11.37
C ALA A 659 44.22 -8.06 11.12
N MET A 660 43.87 -6.94 11.77
CA MET A 660 44.62 -5.68 11.68
C MET A 660 45.65 -5.47 12.80
N THR A 661 45.69 -6.34 13.81
CA THR A 661 46.65 -6.25 14.92
C THR A 661 47.30 -7.62 15.16
N ALA A 662 48.07 -8.09 14.17
CA ALA A 662 49.00 -9.19 14.37
C ALA A 662 50.37 -8.79 13.81
N THR A 663 51.10 -8.00 14.59
CA THR A 663 52.57 -8.10 14.61
C THR A 663 52.92 -9.42 15.27
N ASP A 664 52.82 -10.53 14.54
CA ASP A 664 53.52 -11.76 14.90
C ASP A 664 53.91 -12.52 13.64
N SER A 665 55.23 -12.54 13.44
CA SER A 665 55.92 -13.37 12.48
C SER A 665 55.70 -14.85 12.83
N THR A 666 54.94 -15.58 12.01
CA THR A 666 55.11 -17.01 11.62
C THR A 666 53.77 -17.74 11.39
N SER A 667 53.06 -17.40 10.31
CA SER A 667 52.21 -18.38 9.58
C SER A 667 51.80 -17.85 8.20
N ALA A 668 52.79 -17.48 7.39
CA ALA A 668 52.58 -17.15 5.98
C ALA A 668 52.63 -18.43 5.14
N ALA A 669 51.49 -19.04 4.84
CA ALA A 669 51.40 -19.97 3.71
C ALA A 669 49.99 -20.23 3.16
N ASN A 670 48.90 -20.18 3.93
CA ASN A 670 47.60 -20.68 3.42
C ASN A 670 46.34 -19.87 3.81
N ALA A 671 46.47 -18.59 4.15
CA ALA A 671 45.33 -17.69 4.44
C ALA A 671 45.21 -16.50 3.45
N SER A 672 45.84 -16.59 2.28
CA SER A 672 45.87 -15.51 1.28
C SER A 672 44.74 -15.66 0.25
N ARG A 673 43.49 -15.34 0.63
CA ARG A 673 42.41 -15.04 -0.34
C ARG A 673 41.15 -14.37 0.24
N VAL A 674 41.26 -13.68 1.37
CA VAL A 674 40.24 -12.72 1.83
C VAL A 674 40.82 -11.33 1.63
N THR A 675 40.57 -10.73 0.46
CA THR A 675 41.13 -9.43 0.07
C THR A 675 40.40 -8.30 0.79
N ASN A 676 40.90 -7.93 1.97
CA ASN A 676 40.58 -6.70 2.70
C ASN A 676 41.04 -5.46 1.92
N GLY A 677 40.26 -5.10 0.91
CA GLY A 677 40.50 -3.92 0.08
C GLY A 677 39.98 -2.61 0.69
N THR A 678 40.77 -1.56 0.57
CA THR A 678 40.42 -0.20 1.00
C THR A 678 39.45 0.48 0.01
N ASN A 679 38.82 1.61 0.39
CA ASN A 679 38.06 2.49 -0.52
C ASN A 679 38.81 2.77 -1.85
N ALA A 680 40.13 2.92 -1.79
CA ALA A 680 40.95 3.16 -2.98
C ALA A 680 40.85 2.00 -4.00
N GLU A 681 40.83 0.75 -3.53
CA GLU A 681 40.66 -0.42 -4.41
C GLU A 681 39.27 -0.47 -5.02
N LEU A 682 38.22 -0.17 -4.24
CA LEU A 682 36.85 -0.10 -4.76
C LEU A 682 36.69 1.00 -5.80
N ARG A 683 37.31 2.17 -5.58
CA ARG A 683 37.34 3.23 -6.59
C ARG A 683 38.07 2.78 -7.84
N THR A 684 39.24 2.16 -7.71
CA THR A 684 39.98 1.65 -8.87
C THR A 684 39.16 0.62 -9.63
N GLU A 685 38.56 -0.36 -8.94
CA GLU A 685 37.68 -1.37 -9.55
C GLU A 685 36.50 -0.74 -10.30
N LEU A 686 35.82 0.22 -9.66
CA LEU A 686 34.71 0.96 -10.24
C LEU A 686 35.14 1.72 -11.51
N LEU A 687 36.27 2.43 -11.47
CA LEU A 687 36.75 3.27 -12.57
C LEU A 687 37.39 2.46 -13.70
N GLU A 688 38.01 1.31 -13.40
CA GLU A 688 38.64 0.43 -14.40
C GLU A 688 37.61 -0.05 -15.42
N ALA A 689 36.39 -0.35 -14.98
CA ALA A 689 35.31 -0.79 -15.86
C ALA A 689 35.01 0.21 -16.99
N PHE A 690 35.27 1.50 -16.78
CA PHE A 690 34.97 2.57 -17.75
C PHE A 690 36.15 2.91 -18.68
N LYS A 691 37.35 2.35 -18.46
CA LYS A 691 38.53 2.67 -19.30
C LYS A 691 38.44 2.09 -20.71
N ASP A 692 37.82 0.93 -20.86
CA ASP A 692 37.72 0.19 -22.12
C ASP A 692 36.33 0.30 -22.80
N ALA A 693 35.45 1.19 -22.31
CA ALA A 693 34.10 1.34 -22.81
C ALA A 693 34.12 1.73 -24.31
N ARG A 694 33.69 0.78 -25.17
CA ARG A 694 33.69 0.96 -26.63
C ARG A 694 32.62 1.94 -27.07
N LYS A 695 32.88 2.60 -28.20
CA LYS A 695 31.93 3.56 -28.81
C LYS A 695 30.58 2.91 -29.12
N ARG A 696 29.55 3.73 -28.86
CA ARG A 696 28.11 3.50 -28.96
C ARG A 696 27.70 2.91 -30.31
N ASP A 697 26.80 1.93 -30.28
CA ASP A 697 26.02 1.53 -31.44
C ASP A 697 24.70 2.33 -31.47
N GLU A 698 24.32 2.86 -32.63
CA GLU A 698 23.11 3.66 -32.84
C GLU A 698 21.93 2.76 -33.23
N SER A 699 21.48 1.85 -32.36
CA SER A 699 20.53 0.81 -32.79
C SER A 699 19.03 1.18 -32.72
N ASN A 700 18.63 2.31 -32.12
CA ASN A 700 17.21 2.55 -31.79
C ASN A 700 16.53 3.71 -32.54
N THR A 701 17.26 4.37 -33.44
CA THR A 701 16.78 5.52 -34.23
C THR A 701 15.50 5.24 -35.05
N PRO A 702 15.34 4.08 -35.73
CA PRO A 702 14.16 3.84 -36.57
C PRO A 702 12.82 3.79 -35.80
N LEU A 703 12.81 3.17 -34.62
CA LEU A 703 11.59 3.05 -33.81
C LEU A 703 11.19 4.39 -33.18
N LEU A 704 12.17 5.17 -32.70
CA LEU A 704 11.94 6.54 -32.23
C LEU A 704 11.37 7.43 -33.33
N GLN A 705 11.88 7.31 -34.57
CA GLN A 705 11.32 8.01 -35.74
C GLN A 705 9.88 7.58 -36.02
N SER A 706 9.57 6.28 -35.94
CA SER A 706 8.20 5.78 -36.13
C SER A 706 7.23 6.29 -35.06
N ILE A 707 7.64 6.34 -33.79
CA ILE A 707 6.86 6.91 -32.70
C ILE A 707 6.64 8.40 -32.95
N TYR A 708 7.70 9.13 -33.28
CA TYR A 708 7.65 10.56 -33.57
C TYR A 708 6.66 10.87 -34.70
N GLN A 709 6.73 10.12 -35.81
CA GLN A 709 5.80 10.28 -36.93
C GLN A 709 4.35 10.00 -36.52
N SER A 710 4.10 8.91 -35.77
CA SER A 710 2.76 8.55 -35.30
C SER A 710 2.14 9.66 -34.42
N LEU A 711 2.97 10.31 -33.59
CA LEU A 711 2.54 11.42 -32.74
C LEU A 711 2.32 12.72 -33.53
N LEU A 712 3.10 12.97 -34.60
CA LEU A 712 2.88 14.10 -35.51
C LEU A 712 1.56 13.93 -36.28
N ASP A 713 1.32 12.74 -36.84
CA ASP A 713 0.09 12.42 -37.56
C ASP A 713 -1.13 12.64 -36.65
N LEU A 714 -1.04 12.20 -35.39
CA LEU A 714 -2.09 12.43 -34.39
C LEU A 714 -2.27 13.91 -34.04
N LEU A 715 -1.18 14.69 -33.95
CA LEU A 715 -1.25 16.13 -33.64
C LEU A 715 -1.92 16.94 -34.77
N TYR A 716 -1.53 16.66 -36.02
CA TYR A 716 -2.01 17.38 -37.19
C TYR A 716 -3.35 16.86 -37.73
N GLY A 717 -3.75 15.64 -37.36
CA GLY A 717 -5.07 15.08 -37.65
C GLY A 717 -6.20 15.59 -36.75
N GLU A 718 -7.27 14.79 -36.62
CA GLU A 718 -8.41 15.18 -35.80
C GLU A 718 -8.09 15.15 -34.30
N ALA A 719 -7.14 14.33 -33.85
CA ALA A 719 -6.75 14.11 -32.45
C ALA A 719 -7.95 13.69 -31.58
N THR A 720 -8.80 12.81 -32.13
CA THR A 720 -9.93 12.22 -31.41
C THR A 720 -9.47 11.11 -30.47
N ALA A 721 -10.33 10.71 -29.53
CA ALA A 721 -10.06 9.58 -28.65
C ALA A 721 -9.86 8.28 -29.45
N THR A 722 -10.64 8.08 -30.53
CA THR A 722 -10.56 6.91 -31.39
C THR A 722 -9.23 6.81 -32.14
N GLU A 723 -8.78 7.91 -32.76
CA GLU A 723 -7.47 7.93 -33.44
C GLU A 723 -6.31 7.76 -32.45
N ALA A 724 -6.41 8.39 -31.29
CA ALA A 724 -5.41 8.27 -30.24
C ALA A 724 -5.31 6.83 -29.73
N GLU A 725 -6.43 6.11 -29.58
CA GLU A 725 -6.47 4.71 -29.14
C GLU A 725 -5.69 3.77 -30.08
N VAL A 726 -5.68 4.04 -31.40
CA VAL A 726 -4.83 3.28 -32.34
C VAL A 726 -3.35 3.43 -31.99
N VAL A 727 -2.91 4.64 -31.61
CA VAL A 727 -1.54 4.91 -31.18
C VAL A 727 -1.26 4.26 -29.83
N TRP A 728 -2.19 4.33 -28.88
CA TRP A 728 -2.04 3.73 -27.55
C TRP A 728 -1.99 2.19 -27.62
N GLN A 729 -2.77 1.55 -28.49
CA GLN A 729 -2.70 0.10 -28.66
C GLN A 729 -1.33 -0.34 -29.19
N ARG A 730 -0.73 0.45 -30.08
CA ARG A 730 0.61 0.21 -30.60
C ARG A 730 1.70 0.53 -29.58
N TYR A 731 1.53 1.60 -28.82
CA TYR A 731 2.48 2.11 -27.83
C TYR A 731 1.76 2.49 -26.51
N PRO A 732 1.43 1.53 -25.65
CA PRO A 732 0.58 1.76 -24.46
C PRO A 732 1.10 2.84 -23.53
N GLU A 733 2.41 2.95 -23.37
CA GLU A 733 3.02 3.92 -22.45
C GLU A 733 2.87 5.38 -22.92
N LEU A 734 2.64 5.63 -24.22
CA LEU A 734 2.38 6.99 -24.70
C LEU A 734 1.03 7.54 -24.19
N ARG A 735 0.13 6.68 -23.68
CA ARG A 735 -1.12 7.10 -23.03
C ARG A 735 -0.87 7.99 -21.80
N ALA A 736 0.33 7.95 -21.21
CA ALA A 736 0.77 8.89 -20.18
C ALA A 736 0.57 10.36 -20.60
N LEU A 737 0.63 10.68 -21.89
CA LEU A 737 0.42 12.02 -22.44
C LEU A 737 -1.01 12.55 -22.23
N ILE A 738 -2.00 11.68 -22.02
CA ILE A 738 -3.41 12.07 -21.91
C ILE A 738 -4.13 11.52 -20.68
N ARG A 739 -3.54 10.55 -19.96
CA ARG A 739 -4.13 9.87 -18.80
C ARG A 739 -4.78 10.79 -17.78
N ARG A 740 -4.13 11.90 -17.42
CA ARG A 740 -4.69 12.91 -16.50
C ARG A 740 -6.05 13.44 -16.97
N THR A 741 -6.19 13.68 -18.27
CA THR A 741 -7.42 14.18 -18.89
C THR A 741 -8.49 13.09 -18.91
N GLU A 742 -8.12 11.85 -19.22
CA GLU A 742 -9.04 10.71 -19.20
C GLU A 742 -9.61 10.49 -17.79
N VAL A 743 -8.76 10.53 -16.77
CA VAL A 743 -9.20 10.42 -15.36
C VAL A 743 -10.06 11.60 -14.96
N TYR A 744 -9.75 12.82 -15.40
CA TYR A 744 -10.61 13.98 -15.17
C TYR A 744 -12.00 13.79 -15.79
N ILE A 745 -12.08 13.34 -17.05
CA ILE A 745 -13.35 13.08 -17.75
C ILE A 745 -14.13 11.98 -17.02
N SER A 746 -13.48 10.85 -16.72
CA SER A 746 -14.07 9.73 -15.97
C SER A 746 -14.66 10.18 -14.62
N ARG A 747 -13.91 10.97 -13.84
CA ARG A 747 -14.34 11.50 -12.54
C ARG A 747 -15.48 12.52 -12.61
N ASN A 748 -15.80 13.06 -13.79
CA ASN A 748 -16.79 14.11 -13.98
C ASN A 748 -17.84 13.75 -15.05
N GLN A 749 -18.04 12.47 -15.36
CA GLN A 749 -19.03 12.00 -16.33
C GLN A 749 -20.44 12.54 -16.06
N GLU A 750 -20.84 12.62 -14.79
CA GLU A 750 -22.16 13.15 -14.38
C GLU A 750 -22.33 14.67 -14.64
N LYS A 751 -21.23 15.39 -14.91
CA LYS A 751 -21.21 16.86 -15.06
C LYS A 751 -20.87 17.32 -16.48
N LEU A 752 -20.31 16.45 -17.30
CA LEU A 752 -19.82 16.79 -18.64
C LEU A 752 -20.73 16.15 -19.67
N SER A 753 -21.26 16.96 -20.61
CA SER A 753 -21.86 16.41 -21.82
C SER A 753 -20.80 15.71 -22.67
N GLU A 754 -21.21 14.77 -23.52
CA GLU A 754 -20.31 14.04 -24.42
C GLU A 754 -19.51 14.99 -25.34
N GLU A 755 -20.16 16.01 -25.87
CA GLU A 755 -19.52 17.07 -26.67
C GLU A 755 -18.43 17.80 -25.86
N ARG A 756 -18.73 18.14 -24.60
CA ARG A 756 -17.78 18.84 -23.73
C ARG A 756 -16.62 17.94 -23.35
N ALA A 757 -16.87 16.68 -23.03
CA ALA A 757 -15.84 15.69 -22.74
C ALA A 757 -14.90 15.50 -23.94
N SER A 758 -15.46 15.36 -25.15
CA SER A 758 -14.70 15.24 -26.40
C SER A 758 -13.86 16.48 -26.70
N SER A 759 -14.44 17.67 -26.51
CA SER A 759 -13.73 18.95 -26.64
C SER A 759 -12.56 19.08 -25.65
N VAL A 760 -12.76 18.70 -24.38
CA VAL A 760 -11.72 18.70 -23.34
C VAL A 760 -10.61 17.71 -23.67
N TYR A 761 -10.96 16.50 -24.13
CA TYR A 761 -9.98 15.48 -24.55
C TYR A 761 -9.09 16.02 -25.68
N ARG A 762 -9.71 16.44 -26.79
CA ARG A 762 -9.02 16.94 -27.99
C ARG A 762 -8.09 18.11 -27.68
N THR A 763 -8.58 19.08 -26.90
CA THR A 763 -7.82 20.28 -26.53
C THR A 763 -6.57 19.94 -25.71
N ASN A 764 -6.71 19.06 -24.71
CA ASN A 764 -5.59 18.68 -23.87
C ASN A 764 -4.61 17.75 -24.59
N LEU A 765 -5.10 16.85 -25.45
CA LEU A 765 -4.24 15.98 -26.25
C LEU A 765 -3.35 16.80 -27.18
N LYS A 766 -3.93 17.71 -27.98
CA LYS A 766 -3.13 18.59 -28.86
C LYS A 766 -2.09 19.40 -28.08
N LYS A 767 -2.46 19.93 -26.93
CA LYS A 767 -1.54 20.67 -26.05
C LYS A 767 -0.39 19.78 -25.55
N SER A 768 -0.71 18.57 -25.08
CA SER A 768 0.28 17.61 -24.56
C SER A 768 1.25 17.17 -25.65
N LEU A 769 0.72 16.77 -26.81
CA LEU A 769 1.52 16.41 -28.00
C LEU A 769 2.45 17.54 -28.43
N THR A 770 1.92 18.77 -28.54
CA THR A 770 2.72 19.95 -28.91
C THR A 770 3.88 20.17 -27.95
N GLN A 771 3.63 20.07 -26.63
CA GLN A 771 4.67 20.25 -25.61
C GLN A 771 5.72 19.13 -25.66
N PHE A 772 5.27 17.89 -25.85
CA PHE A 772 6.13 16.71 -25.91
C PHE A 772 7.04 16.73 -27.15
N LEU A 773 6.46 16.91 -28.33
CA LEU A 773 7.16 16.92 -29.63
C LEU A 773 8.14 18.09 -29.75
N ARG A 774 7.78 19.28 -29.27
CA ARG A 774 8.67 20.46 -29.27
C ARG A 774 9.97 20.19 -28.51
N PHE A 775 9.91 19.41 -27.44
CA PHE A 775 11.09 19.09 -26.64
C PHE A 775 11.90 17.96 -27.27
N ILE A 776 11.25 16.90 -27.77
CA ILE A 776 11.93 15.79 -28.44
C ILE A 776 12.77 16.29 -29.64
N ASN A 777 12.20 17.15 -30.48
CA ASN A 777 12.89 17.73 -31.65
C ASN A 777 14.11 18.62 -31.31
N ARG A 778 14.38 18.87 -30.02
CA ARG A 778 15.59 19.58 -29.58
C ARG A 778 16.76 18.64 -29.28
N TYR A 779 16.49 17.35 -29.07
CA TYR A 779 17.46 16.35 -28.61
C TYR A 779 17.61 15.16 -29.55
N ILE A 780 16.59 14.88 -30.38
CA ILE A 780 16.74 14.19 -31.67
C ILE A 780 17.21 15.24 -32.67
#